data_AF-A0A8T9CF43-F1
#
_entry.id   AF-A0A8T9CF43-F1
#
_cell.length_a   1.000
_cell.length_b   1.000
_cell.length_c   1.000
_cell.angle_alpha   90.00
_cell.angle_beta   90.00
_cell.angle_gamma   90.00
#
_symmetry.space_group_name_H-M   'P 1'
#
loop_
_entity.id
_entity.type
_entity.pdbx_description
1 polymer ?
#
loop_
_entity_poly.entity_id
_entity_poly.type
_entity_poly.pdbx_seq_one_letter_code
_entity_poly.pdbx_strand_id
1 'polypeptide(L)'
;MQMSLLFLQISLILTTLVARTISDGIAIEAEKLVDWIGCDSSTTSPQDIRDAWDSAMDIAYVQSGHIEWDYKPSHEFLAGPYRNVAYQDAIKAVLNKPYTARRAYWWNPKNWGAWKTSIRCDDPDGTCAKYSAQAAAYTINPGKRPDKEFVATKDTIVICPKIFNQKPTCKQALKDNSGWPDRNNLQNFQCRERPFGERIIDIDVRYKSGFDDRVKPHAAYGPVRTKVLALWPKDDVGKWVLLNGTFITDNLAQYSLAAWVSQEQGLYPTSPIADGKPDTQYDPKFFNETDAANDPTFDGWIEDNTNDPGFDESADIGPDVLLQLDTETYLDCNNNGNMEWATAPFVSQAFAESSLKTFCDNINSQSTEVFPAPGTADTMLFLGAILQIDDPTCTSLKVSSSDCLSQLGQTITGCDTSSTSRKYGGIGVTECISWVAVVNGTRAAVRDLTVPFSCSLLVADDFLNCACTDGGLYPMLNETCAYTSSPFGSQNSTDSGQQIAVAAYINPLGDPAAWTRMINYPAKKMSVLIANVMNGPDTVVDPSWANVISAASSNGKTVIGYVRTGYLGVSQQGFTTRLGSKNLADWTAQIETDVDLWYTLYPGHIGGIFFDEGWNDCGPDNVYSELYRQITENTKRKYPGAFTVLNPGSTMPQCFVNSADTLLTFESSWENYQANYIPNDWTAANWDKIWHIIYNVPQGILGDALALSSQRGAGLIHIIDDILPNPYDTLPSDSYMQQIMTAINGGSPQVLTPFVNPVGLPAATPGALSVVKFEYTSVTLRWSSSANAIGYKVYLNGVSILELAASMTQVTVGNLAVGTSGYTFAVSPVGGDGSESGKSSSVSSGTQSPSTKGRYVINTSVTNSASSTTYKADIIVPYAFVRVYIWASDLGCDWTTSPGWPINYNTDSYVCAHYMIEGETLYQYSGVVGGSTQNAPWSWTQLGPVPVVQSGYTYTWTVPIGTSTN
;
A
#
# COMPACT_ATOMS: atom_id res chain seq x y z
N MET A 1 18.47 56.60 -36.62
CA MET A 1 19.09 55.28 -36.88
C MET A 1 20.30 54.96 -35.97
N GLN A 2 20.75 55.87 -35.09
CA GLN A 2 21.75 55.56 -34.04
C GLN A 2 21.18 55.42 -32.61
N MET A 3 19.96 55.92 -32.31
CA MET A 3 19.34 55.74 -30.99
C MET A 3 18.71 54.35 -30.77
N SER A 4 18.33 53.64 -31.83
CA SER A 4 17.75 52.30 -31.71
C SER A 4 18.79 51.20 -31.49
N LEU A 5 20.06 51.45 -31.82
CA LEU A 5 21.16 50.52 -31.50
C LEU A 5 21.66 50.66 -30.05
N LEU A 6 21.52 51.85 -29.44
CA LEU A 6 21.97 52.08 -28.05
C LEU A 6 21.02 51.41 -27.04
N PHE A 7 19.72 51.36 -27.32
CA PHE A 7 18.75 50.64 -26.48
C PHE A 7 18.91 49.11 -26.59
N LEU A 8 19.26 48.58 -27.76
CA LEU A 8 19.56 47.14 -27.89
C LEU A 8 20.86 46.75 -27.18
N GLN A 9 21.89 47.61 -27.18
CA GLN A 9 23.16 47.31 -26.49
C GLN A 9 23.09 47.48 -24.96
N ILE A 10 22.28 48.39 -24.43
CA ILE A 10 22.11 48.52 -22.96
C ILE A 10 21.22 47.38 -22.41
N SER A 11 20.20 46.93 -23.16
CA SER A 11 19.46 45.71 -22.78
C SER A 11 20.30 44.44 -22.87
N LEU A 12 21.24 44.34 -23.82
CA LEU A 12 22.16 43.18 -23.90
C LEU A 12 23.21 43.18 -22.78
N ILE A 13 23.65 44.35 -22.31
CA ILE A 13 24.66 44.46 -21.24
C ILE A 13 24.02 44.29 -19.84
N LEU A 14 22.78 44.72 -19.61
CA LEU A 14 22.09 44.39 -18.35
C LEU A 14 21.66 42.92 -18.27
N THR A 15 21.29 42.29 -19.38
CA THR A 15 20.98 40.84 -19.37
C THR A 15 22.23 39.97 -19.25
N THR A 16 23.38 40.40 -19.77
CA THR A 16 24.64 39.65 -19.61
C THR A 16 25.41 39.92 -18.32
N LEU A 17 25.07 40.97 -17.54
CA LEU A 17 25.57 41.14 -16.17
C LEU A 17 24.64 40.59 -15.07
N VAL A 18 23.37 40.30 -15.37
CA VAL A 18 22.49 39.56 -14.45
C VAL A 18 22.67 38.04 -14.62
N ALA A 19 23.22 37.58 -15.75
CA ALA A 19 23.62 36.19 -15.96
C ALA A 19 24.96 35.78 -15.30
N ARG A 20 25.49 36.58 -14.36
CA ARG A 20 26.69 36.24 -13.56
C ARG A 20 26.59 36.74 -12.12
N THR A 21 25.58 36.24 -11.40
CA THR A 21 25.46 36.09 -9.93
C THR A 21 23.99 35.72 -9.69
N ILE A 22 23.53 34.54 -9.28
CA ILE A 22 24.06 33.34 -8.64
C ILE A 22 23.24 32.18 -9.23
N SER A 23 23.91 31.17 -9.78
CA SER A 23 23.33 29.96 -10.40
C SER A 23 23.28 28.77 -9.44
N ASP A 24 23.41 29.01 -8.14
CA ASP A 24 23.80 27.94 -7.24
C ASP A 24 22.56 27.35 -6.58
N GLY A 25 22.01 26.31 -7.21
CA GLY A 25 21.13 25.37 -6.54
C GLY A 25 21.79 24.79 -5.28
N ILE A 26 21.00 24.15 -4.41
CA ILE A 26 21.53 23.53 -3.18
C ILE A 26 22.49 22.39 -3.55
N ALA A 27 23.79 22.62 -3.47
CA ALA A 27 24.82 21.61 -3.70
C ALA A 27 25.05 20.78 -2.42
N ILE A 28 24.84 19.47 -2.48
CA ILE A 28 24.85 18.57 -1.32
C ILE A 28 25.96 17.55 -1.43
N GLU A 29 27.06 17.82 -0.74
CA GLU A 29 28.25 16.99 -0.83
C GLU A 29 28.23 15.86 0.21
N ALA A 30 28.98 14.79 -0.06
CA ALA A 30 29.04 13.64 0.82
C ALA A 30 29.83 13.98 2.10
N GLU A 31 29.24 13.66 3.26
CA GLU A 31 29.85 13.86 4.57
C GLU A 31 30.55 12.60 5.09
N LYS A 32 31.67 12.78 5.77
CA LYS A 32 32.40 11.69 6.45
C LYS A 32 32.78 12.11 7.86
N LEU A 33 32.29 11.36 8.84
CA LEU A 33 32.80 11.43 10.20
C LEU A 33 34.25 10.92 10.25
N VAL A 34 35.18 11.79 10.62
CA VAL A 34 36.62 11.49 10.65
C VAL A 34 37.28 11.66 12.02
N ASP A 35 36.56 12.21 13.01
CA ASP A 35 37.15 12.48 14.33
C ASP A 35 36.13 12.55 15.46
N TRP A 36 36.61 12.24 16.66
CA TRP A 36 35.90 12.36 17.93
C TRP A 36 36.78 13.13 18.91
N ILE A 37 36.43 14.37 19.19
CA ILE A 37 37.28 15.33 19.91
C ILE A 37 36.74 15.52 21.33
N GLY A 38 37.61 15.49 22.35
CA GLY A 38 37.19 15.73 23.74
C GLY A 38 36.28 14.66 24.34
N CYS A 39 36.22 13.46 23.73
CA CYS A 39 35.38 12.35 24.15
C CYS A 39 36.13 11.37 25.07
N ASP A 40 36.76 11.88 26.14
CA ASP A 40 37.41 11.05 27.16
C ASP A 40 36.47 10.67 28.30
N SER A 41 36.82 9.63 29.07
CA SER A 41 35.94 9.04 30.08
C SER A 41 35.73 9.89 31.34
N SER A 42 36.26 11.12 31.39
CA SER A 42 36.31 11.92 32.62
C SER A 42 35.17 12.93 32.78
N THR A 43 34.39 13.22 31.73
CA THR A 43 33.30 14.22 31.77
C THR A 43 32.01 13.83 31.04
N THR A 44 32.04 12.87 30.12
CA THR A 44 30.87 12.36 29.35
C THR A 44 30.96 10.85 29.19
N SER A 45 29.85 10.14 28.89
CA SER A 45 29.91 8.73 28.44
C SER A 45 30.22 8.73 26.94
N PRO A 46 31.47 8.46 26.49
CA PRO A 46 31.82 8.56 25.07
C PRO A 46 31.10 7.50 24.24
N GLN A 47 30.70 6.40 24.87
CA GLN A 47 29.92 5.35 24.22
C GLN A 47 28.48 5.81 23.98
N ASP A 48 27.84 6.48 24.93
CA ASP A 48 26.46 6.99 24.76
C ASP A 48 26.37 7.97 23.57
N ILE A 49 27.40 8.81 23.37
CA ILE A 49 27.44 9.78 22.27
C ILE A 49 27.67 9.06 20.93
N ARG A 50 28.52 8.03 20.89
CA ARG A 50 28.74 7.20 19.68
C ARG A 50 27.50 6.40 19.31
N ASP A 51 26.88 5.76 20.29
CA ASP A 51 25.64 5.01 20.09
C ASP A 51 24.50 5.93 19.65
N ALA A 52 24.42 7.14 20.20
CA ALA A 52 23.44 8.13 19.79
C ALA A 52 23.66 8.63 18.34
N TRP A 53 24.93 8.82 17.93
CA TRP A 53 25.26 9.15 16.55
C TRP A 53 24.88 8.04 15.57
N ASP A 54 25.30 6.80 15.85
CA ASP A 54 25.01 5.65 14.99
C ASP A 54 23.50 5.42 14.89
N SER A 55 22.78 5.48 16.02
CA SER A 55 21.32 5.35 16.07
C SER A 55 20.60 6.50 15.35
N ALA A 56 21.11 7.73 15.42
CA ALA A 56 20.57 8.86 14.66
C ALA A 56 20.71 8.66 13.14
N MET A 57 21.86 8.14 12.70
CA MET A 57 22.07 7.77 11.31
C MET A 57 21.17 6.61 10.89
N ASP A 58 20.87 5.67 11.80
CA ASP A 58 19.91 4.59 11.55
C ASP A 58 18.49 5.10 11.34
N ILE A 59 18.02 6.00 12.21
CA ILE A 59 16.70 6.65 12.12
C ILE A 59 16.58 7.45 10.82
N ALA A 60 17.61 8.20 10.46
CA ALA A 60 17.60 9.02 9.25
C ALA A 60 17.80 8.22 7.94
N TYR A 61 18.55 7.11 8.00
CA TYR A 61 18.80 6.22 6.87
C TYR A 61 17.52 5.59 6.34
N VAL A 62 16.57 5.28 7.22
CA VAL A 62 15.30 4.62 6.89
C VAL A 62 14.52 5.37 5.79
N GLN A 63 14.72 6.68 5.63
CA GLN A 63 14.02 7.51 4.63
C GLN A 63 14.96 8.17 3.60
N SER A 64 16.24 7.83 3.59
CA SER A 64 17.19 8.37 2.61
C SER A 64 16.91 7.78 1.21
N GLY A 65 16.75 8.63 0.20
CA GLY A 65 16.51 8.26 -1.20
C GLY A 65 15.06 7.84 -1.49
N HIS A 66 14.22 7.77 -0.46
CA HIS A 66 12.86 7.24 -0.53
C HIS A 66 11.94 8.11 0.33
N ILE A 67 11.28 9.09 -0.30
CA ILE A 67 10.22 9.89 0.34
C ILE A 67 8.90 9.47 -0.27
N GLU A 68 8.02 8.89 0.52
CA GLU A 68 6.63 8.66 0.15
C GLU A 68 5.87 9.97 0.34
N TRP A 69 5.64 10.71 -0.75
CA TRP A 69 5.12 12.08 -0.64
C TRP A 69 3.68 12.15 -0.13
N ASP A 70 2.87 11.13 -0.41
CA ASP A 70 1.48 11.05 0.04
C ASP A 70 1.32 10.41 1.44
N TYR A 71 2.45 10.15 2.11
CA TYR A 71 2.49 9.59 3.45
C TYR A 71 2.22 10.64 4.52
N LYS A 72 1.53 10.26 5.60
CA LYS A 72 1.07 11.22 6.62
C LYS A 72 2.19 12.02 7.31
N PRO A 73 3.34 11.45 7.71
CA PRO A 73 4.53 12.22 8.10
C PRO A 73 5.02 13.23 7.06
N SER A 74 4.91 12.94 5.76
CA SER A 74 5.27 13.86 4.68
C SER A 74 4.30 15.04 4.59
N HIS A 75 3.00 14.80 4.80
CA HIS A 75 2.00 15.87 4.91
C HIS A 75 2.23 16.74 6.15
N GLU A 76 2.54 16.12 7.29
CA GLU A 76 2.68 16.83 8.56
C GLU A 76 4.00 17.59 8.70
N PHE A 77 5.10 17.12 8.11
CA PHE A 77 6.42 17.75 8.30
C PHE A 77 7.03 18.30 7.01
N LEU A 78 6.59 17.85 5.83
CA LEU A 78 7.11 18.29 4.54
C LEU A 78 6.08 19.08 3.71
N ALA A 79 4.90 19.37 4.25
CA ALA A 79 3.78 20.07 3.62
C ALA A 79 3.01 19.31 2.51
N GLY A 80 3.32 18.02 2.30
CA GLY A 80 2.63 17.13 1.36
C GLY A 80 2.89 17.44 -0.12
N PRO A 81 2.54 16.53 -1.04
CA PRO A 81 3.00 16.56 -2.42
C PRO A 81 2.51 17.79 -3.17
N TYR A 82 1.29 18.26 -2.89
CA TYR A 82 0.65 19.35 -3.62
C TYR A 82 1.19 20.74 -3.28
N ARG A 83 1.78 20.94 -2.08
CA ARG A 83 2.23 22.26 -1.60
C ARG A 83 3.74 22.45 -1.67
N ASN A 84 4.48 21.36 -1.89
CA ASN A 84 5.95 21.36 -1.91
C ASN A 84 6.56 20.91 -3.25
N VAL A 85 5.76 20.69 -4.32
CA VAL A 85 6.20 20.15 -5.63
C VAL A 85 7.53 20.75 -6.10
N ALA A 86 7.64 22.09 -6.09
CA ALA A 86 8.82 22.82 -6.56
C ALA A 86 10.10 22.60 -5.72
N TYR A 87 9.97 21.97 -4.55
CA TYR A 87 11.04 21.80 -3.55
C TYR A 87 11.35 20.32 -3.26
N GLN A 88 10.62 19.37 -3.86
CA GLN A 88 10.74 17.94 -3.56
C GLN A 88 12.14 17.39 -3.82
N ASP A 89 12.78 17.76 -4.92
CA ASP A 89 14.11 17.27 -5.27
C ASP A 89 15.19 17.84 -4.35
N ALA A 90 15.02 19.10 -3.92
CA ALA A 90 15.88 19.70 -2.92
C ALA A 90 15.71 19.04 -1.54
N ILE A 91 14.47 18.75 -1.12
CA ILE A 91 14.17 18.03 0.12
C ILE A 91 14.79 16.61 0.11
N LYS A 92 14.63 15.87 -0.99
CA LYS A 92 15.27 14.54 -1.17
C LYS A 92 16.78 14.62 -1.07
N ALA A 93 17.37 15.60 -1.75
CA ALA A 93 18.82 15.76 -1.74
C ALA A 93 19.33 16.03 -0.30
N VAL A 94 18.65 16.90 0.46
CA VAL A 94 19.03 17.25 1.84
C VAL A 94 18.87 16.08 2.81
N LEU A 95 17.80 15.30 2.67
CA LEU A 95 17.56 14.08 3.47
C LEU A 95 18.55 12.95 3.19
N ASN A 96 19.35 13.03 2.11
CA ASN A 96 20.39 12.04 1.80
C ASN A 96 21.72 12.27 2.52
N LYS A 97 21.91 13.39 3.24
CA LYS A 97 23.16 13.64 3.98
C LYS A 97 23.47 12.58 5.05
N PRO A 98 22.52 12.20 5.92
CA PRO A 98 22.74 11.13 6.91
C PRO A 98 23.18 9.80 6.29
N TYR A 99 22.70 9.47 5.08
CA TYR A 99 23.13 8.28 4.33
C TYR A 99 24.63 8.31 3.99
N THR A 100 25.12 9.46 3.49
CA THR A 100 26.54 9.62 3.15
C THR A 100 27.42 9.51 4.40
N ALA A 101 26.99 10.13 5.51
CA ALA A 101 27.67 10.07 6.79
C ALA A 101 27.73 8.64 7.36
N ARG A 102 26.65 7.85 7.22
CA ARG A 102 26.59 6.45 7.65
C ARG A 102 27.48 5.53 6.80
N ARG A 103 27.43 5.61 5.47
CA ARG A 103 28.15 4.69 4.57
C ARG A 103 29.63 5.03 4.39
N ALA A 104 30.04 6.29 4.51
CA ALA A 104 31.45 6.69 4.46
C ALA A 104 32.29 6.08 5.60
N TYR A 105 31.63 5.57 6.64
CA TYR A 105 32.22 5.02 7.84
C TYR A 105 32.65 3.54 7.73
N TRP A 106 32.07 2.75 6.81
CA TRP A 106 32.18 1.27 6.88
C TRP A 106 32.98 0.56 5.78
N TRP A 107 33.31 1.17 4.63
CA TRP A 107 33.89 0.37 3.53
C TRP A 107 34.94 1.03 2.62
N ASN A 108 35.37 2.28 2.84
CA ASN A 108 36.44 2.86 2.00
C ASN A 108 37.37 3.88 2.72
N PRO A 109 38.65 3.53 2.95
CA PRO A 109 39.67 4.45 3.47
C PRO A 109 40.08 5.57 2.51
N LYS A 110 39.70 5.53 1.22
CA LYS A 110 40.22 6.43 0.16
C LYS A 110 39.17 7.40 -0.44
N ASN A 111 38.22 7.90 0.34
CA ASN A 111 37.27 8.93 -0.12
C ASN A 111 37.95 10.32 -0.16
N TRP A 112 38.77 10.59 -1.18
CA TRP A 112 39.56 11.83 -1.32
C TRP A 112 38.75 13.10 -1.65
N GLY A 113 37.41 13.01 -1.72
CA GLY A 113 36.52 14.15 -2.04
C GLY A 113 35.32 14.37 -1.11
N ALA A 114 35.21 13.64 0.01
CA ALA A 114 34.13 13.86 0.98
C ALA A 114 34.50 14.98 1.97
N TRP A 115 33.50 15.76 2.40
CA TRP A 115 33.64 16.70 3.51
C TRP A 115 33.88 15.94 4.80
N LYS A 116 34.63 16.57 5.70
CA LYS A 116 35.16 15.92 6.90
C LYS A 116 34.45 16.52 8.09
N THR A 117 33.55 15.75 8.68
CA THR A 117 32.87 16.09 9.92
C THR A 117 33.62 15.53 11.13
N SER A 118 33.64 16.25 12.23
CA SER A 118 34.07 15.78 13.55
C SER A 118 32.95 15.94 14.55
N ILE A 119 32.90 15.06 15.54
CA ILE A 119 32.02 15.24 16.70
C ILE A 119 32.88 15.60 17.89
N ARG A 120 32.52 16.67 18.58
CA ARG A 120 33.18 17.12 19.79
C ARG A 120 32.27 16.91 21.00
N CYS A 121 32.75 16.19 22.01
CA CYS A 121 31.97 15.82 23.20
C CYS A 121 32.07 16.85 24.35
N ASP A 122 32.88 17.89 24.19
CA ASP A 122 33.09 18.98 25.14
C ASP A 122 32.81 20.35 24.52
N ASP A 123 32.44 21.35 25.34
CA ASP A 123 32.19 22.73 24.91
C ASP A 123 33.26 23.66 25.52
N PRO A 124 34.48 23.68 24.96
CA PRO A 124 35.64 24.32 25.60
C PRO A 124 35.50 25.83 25.73
N ASP A 125 34.73 26.47 24.85
CA ASP A 125 34.55 27.92 24.80
C ASP A 125 33.28 28.40 25.55
N GLY A 126 32.54 27.45 26.16
CA GLY A 126 31.29 27.70 26.86
C GLY A 126 30.18 28.25 25.96
N THR A 127 30.26 27.96 24.66
CA THR A 127 29.40 28.55 23.63
C THR A 127 27.97 28.04 23.73
N CYS A 128 27.77 26.79 24.19
CA CYS A 128 26.45 26.23 24.45
C CYS A 128 25.64 27.17 25.33
N ALA A 129 26.19 27.61 26.47
CA ALA A 129 25.50 28.50 27.41
C ALA A 129 25.35 29.95 26.92
N LYS A 130 26.17 30.37 25.94
CA LYS A 130 26.08 31.70 25.30
C LYS A 130 24.97 31.75 24.26
N TYR A 131 24.75 30.66 23.53
CA TYR A 131 23.64 30.51 22.60
C TYR A 131 22.33 30.24 23.35
N SER A 132 22.32 29.27 24.26
CA SER A 132 21.15 28.91 25.05
C SER A 132 21.54 28.19 26.33
N ALA A 133 20.89 28.45 27.48
CA ALA A 133 21.11 27.70 28.73
C ALA A 133 20.74 26.19 28.67
N GLN A 134 20.44 25.73 27.47
CA GLN A 134 19.40 24.82 27.09
C GLN A 134 19.91 24.00 25.86
N ALA A 135 20.82 24.52 25.02
CA ALA A 135 21.31 23.83 23.82
C ALA A 135 21.81 22.39 24.06
N ALA A 136 21.44 21.47 23.17
CA ALA A 136 21.88 20.06 23.18
C ALA A 136 23.11 19.81 22.28
N ALA A 137 23.22 20.55 21.17
CA ALA A 137 24.37 20.55 20.29
C ALA A 137 24.33 21.78 19.36
N TYR A 138 25.48 22.19 18.82
CA TYR A 138 25.60 23.20 17.76
C TYR A 138 26.62 22.78 16.69
N THR A 139 26.59 23.42 15.54
CA THR A 139 27.47 23.15 14.38
C THR A 139 28.47 24.29 14.19
N ILE A 140 29.71 23.94 13.86
CA ILE A 140 30.74 24.88 13.40
C ILE A 140 31.05 24.52 11.95
N ASN A 141 30.79 25.45 11.03
CA ASN A 141 30.96 25.28 9.58
C ASN A 141 32.05 26.24 9.04
N PRO A 142 33.34 25.88 9.07
CA PRO A 142 34.43 26.81 8.78
C PRO A 142 34.68 27.09 7.28
N GLY A 143 33.99 26.42 6.36
CA GLY A 143 33.86 26.77 4.94
C GLY A 143 35.15 27.01 4.13
N LYS A 144 35.76 25.96 3.53
CA LYS A 144 36.47 25.99 2.22
C LYS A 144 37.12 24.64 1.80
N ARG A 145 37.16 24.39 0.47
CA ARG A 145 37.69 23.21 -0.24
C ARG A 145 39.13 22.78 0.15
N PRO A 146 39.49 21.48 0.05
CA PRO A 146 40.85 20.98 0.23
C PRO A 146 41.61 20.86 -1.11
N ASP A 147 42.13 21.96 -1.65
CA ASP A 147 43.16 21.86 -2.72
C ASP A 147 44.41 22.73 -2.50
N LYS A 148 44.55 23.49 -1.41
CA LYS A 148 45.82 24.14 -1.04
C LYS A 148 46.03 24.22 0.47
N GLU A 149 47.10 23.55 0.91
CA GLU A 149 47.76 23.64 2.22
C GLU A 149 46.90 23.39 3.48
N PHE A 150 47.37 22.45 4.30
CA PHE A 150 46.81 22.07 5.60
C PHE A 150 46.59 23.29 6.52
N VAL A 151 45.34 23.74 6.65
CA VAL A 151 44.81 24.25 7.92
C VAL A 151 43.52 23.48 8.23
N ALA A 152 43.51 22.83 9.40
CA ALA A 152 42.53 21.84 9.80
C ALA A 152 41.22 22.49 10.30
N THR A 153 40.28 22.78 9.42
CA THR A 153 38.94 23.19 9.84
C THR A 153 37.91 22.21 9.27
N LYS A 154 37.65 21.16 10.04
CA LYS A 154 36.61 20.15 9.80
C LYS A 154 35.27 20.73 10.26
N ASP A 155 34.17 20.46 9.56
CA ASP A 155 32.85 20.75 10.12
C ASP A 155 32.72 20.00 11.44
N THR A 156 32.25 20.68 12.48
CA THR A 156 32.26 20.11 13.82
C THR A 156 30.89 20.23 14.45
N ILE A 157 30.31 19.08 14.81
CA ILE A 157 29.14 19.02 15.69
C ILE A 157 29.65 19.02 17.12
N VAL A 158 29.38 20.11 17.85
CA VAL A 158 29.76 20.25 19.26
C VAL A 158 28.57 19.88 20.13
N ILE A 159 28.78 18.93 21.04
CA ILE A 159 27.77 18.41 21.95
C ILE A 159 27.79 19.20 23.25
N CYS A 160 26.61 19.66 23.64
CA CYS A 160 26.42 20.41 24.85
C CYS A 160 26.11 19.48 26.04
N PRO A 161 26.52 19.83 27.29
CA PRO A 161 26.25 18.98 28.45
C PRO A 161 24.78 18.64 28.68
N LYS A 162 23.85 19.48 28.20
CA LYS A 162 22.40 19.29 28.35
C LYS A 162 21.84 18.17 27.48
N ILE A 163 22.57 17.63 26.50
CA ILE A 163 22.12 16.45 25.74
C ILE A 163 21.81 15.28 26.65
N PHE A 164 22.51 15.15 27.79
CA PHE A 164 22.32 14.06 28.73
C PHE A 164 21.02 14.15 29.55
N ASN A 165 20.33 15.30 29.50
CA ASN A 165 18.99 15.46 30.06
C ASN A 165 17.90 14.84 29.17
N GLN A 166 18.22 14.54 27.90
CA GLN A 166 17.32 13.85 26.99
C GLN A 166 17.19 12.36 27.34
N LYS A 167 16.12 11.73 26.86
CA LYS A 167 15.93 10.29 27.00
C LYS A 167 17.14 9.55 26.40
N PRO A 168 17.65 8.49 27.05
CA PRO A 168 18.89 7.83 26.63
C PRO A 168 18.90 7.37 25.18
N THR A 169 17.76 6.85 24.69
CA THR A 169 17.58 6.47 23.28
C THR A 169 16.13 6.71 22.84
N CYS A 170 15.89 6.87 21.54
CA CYS A 170 14.53 6.94 20.98
C CYS A 170 13.77 5.61 21.15
N LYS A 171 14.48 4.47 21.15
CA LYS A 171 13.91 3.15 21.50
C LYS A 171 13.48 3.07 22.97
N GLN A 172 14.19 3.72 23.88
CA GLN A 172 13.75 3.80 25.28
C GLN A 172 12.54 4.70 25.43
N ALA A 173 12.50 5.84 24.72
CA ALA A 173 11.31 6.68 24.66
C ALA A 173 10.10 5.88 24.14
N LEU A 174 10.28 5.07 23.10
CA LEU A 174 9.23 4.18 22.58
C LEU A 174 8.71 3.20 23.65
N LYS A 175 9.61 2.56 24.40
CA LYS A 175 9.26 1.61 25.46
C LYS A 175 8.52 2.28 26.62
N ASP A 176 9.03 3.41 27.10
CA ASP A 176 8.45 4.17 28.22
C ASP A 176 6.99 4.59 27.93
N ASN A 177 6.66 4.80 26.65
CA ASN A 177 5.35 5.30 26.22
C ASN A 177 4.38 4.19 25.78
N SER A 178 4.80 2.93 25.66
CA SER A 178 4.04 1.80 25.06
C SER A 178 2.63 1.51 25.62
N GLY A 179 2.22 2.12 26.73
CA GLY A 179 0.91 1.97 27.36
C GLY A 179 0.01 3.22 27.40
N TRP A 180 0.41 4.33 26.79
CA TRP A 180 -0.33 5.60 26.87
C TRP A 180 -1.20 5.87 25.63
N PRO A 181 -2.35 6.57 25.76
CA PRO A 181 -3.16 6.99 24.62
C PRO A 181 -2.38 7.81 23.58
N ASP A 182 -1.41 8.61 24.04
CA ASP A 182 -0.56 9.46 23.21
C ASP A 182 0.83 8.85 22.94
N ARG A 183 0.95 7.52 22.94
CA ARG A 183 2.25 6.82 22.92
C ARG A 183 3.16 7.16 21.75
N ASN A 184 2.60 7.62 20.64
CA ASN A 184 3.37 7.98 19.47
C ASN A 184 3.61 9.51 19.36
N ASN A 185 3.04 10.34 20.26
CA ASN A 185 3.22 11.79 20.23
C ASN A 185 4.72 12.12 20.24
N LEU A 186 5.21 12.73 19.15
CA LEU A 186 6.63 13.00 18.94
C LEU A 186 7.23 13.92 20.01
N GLN A 187 6.41 14.67 20.76
CA GLN A 187 6.90 15.41 21.94
C GLN A 187 7.52 14.48 22.99
N ASN A 188 7.09 13.22 23.05
CA ASN A 188 7.62 12.22 23.96
C ASN A 188 8.96 11.61 23.48
N PHE A 189 9.45 11.99 22.29
CA PHE A 189 10.67 11.49 21.64
C PHE A 189 11.80 12.54 21.64
N GLN A 190 11.95 13.30 22.74
CA GLN A 190 13.14 14.13 23.00
C GLN A 190 14.33 13.25 23.46
N CYS A 191 14.81 12.41 22.55
CA CYS A 191 15.90 11.45 22.72
C CYS A 191 17.25 11.99 22.20
N ARG A 192 18.36 11.41 22.68
CA ARG A 192 19.75 11.84 22.39
C ARG A 192 20.14 11.74 20.91
N GLU A 193 19.45 10.92 20.13
CA GLU A 193 19.68 10.76 18.69
C GLU A 193 19.18 11.97 17.87
N ARG A 194 18.14 12.67 18.34
CA ARG A 194 17.48 13.72 17.56
C ARG A 194 18.43 14.88 17.21
N PRO A 195 19.22 15.44 18.15
CA PRO A 195 20.17 16.51 17.81
C PRO A 195 21.19 16.10 16.74
N PHE A 196 21.63 14.84 16.68
CA PHE A 196 22.57 14.40 15.66
C PHE A 196 21.96 14.38 14.26
N GLY A 197 20.73 13.89 14.13
CA GLY A 197 19.99 13.89 12.87
C GLY A 197 19.73 15.31 12.35
N GLU A 198 19.39 16.24 13.24
CA GLU A 198 19.21 17.67 12.89
C GLU A 198 20.53 18.31 12.42
N ARG A 199 21.61 18.10 13.17
CA ARG A 199 22.90 18.79 12.93
C ARG A 199 23.64 18.26 11.70
N ILE A 200 23.55 16.97 11.37
CA ILE A 200 24.17 16.46 10.13
C ILE A 200 23.50 17.00 8.86
N ILE A 201 22.19 17.28 8.94
CA ILE A 201 21.44 17.87 7.84
C ILE A 201 21.82 19.35 7.68
N ASP A 202 22.11 20.03 8.79
CA ASP A 202 22.38 21.48 8.87
C ASP A 202 23.78 21.87 8.35
N ILE A 203 24.77 20.99 8.45
CA ILE A 203 26.10 21.19 7.86
C ILE A 203 25.93 21.47 6.35
N ASP A 204 26.65 22.45 5.80
CA ASP A 204 26.65 22.87 4.39
C ASP A 204 25.40 23.56 3.78
N VAL A 205 24.18 23.43 4.35
CA VAL A 205 22.97 24.09 3.79
C VAL A 205 23.07 25.63 3.87
N ARG A 206 23.69 26.15 4.93
CA ARG A 206 23.81 27.60 5.20
C ARG A 206 24.79 28.33 4.28
N TYR A 207 25.81 27.67 3.75
CA TYR A 207 26.95 28.35 3.08
C TYR A 207 26.80 28.45 1.55
N LYS A 208 26.07 27.54 0.91
CA LYS A 208 25.99 27.44 -0.58
C LYS A 208 24.68 27.93 -1.19
N SER A 209 23.68 28.24 -0.38
CA SER A 209 22.36 28.65 -0.84
C SER A 209 22.26 30.15 -1.18
N GLY A 210 23.35 30.91 -1.03
CA GLY A 210 23.40 32.33 -1.38
C GLY A 210 22.46 33.22 -0.54
N PHE A 211 21.87 32.70 0.53
CA PHE A 211 21.05 33.50 1.44
C PHE A 211 21.96 34.46 2.19
N ASP A 212 21.97 35.70 1.72
CA ASP A 212 22.58 36.86 2.35
C ASP A 212 22.23 36.88 3.85
N ASP A 213 23.21 37.17 4.70
CA ASP A 213 23.16 37.21 6.18
C ASP A 213 22.15 38.25 6.75
N ARG A 214 21.26 38.76 5.89
CA ARG A 214 20.25 39.80 6.12
C ARG A 214 18.83 39.26 6.33
N VAL A 215 18.57 37.96 6.16
CA VAL A 215 17.25 37.37 6.45
C VAL A 215 17.21 36.91 7.89
N LYS A 216 16.54 37.66 8.78
CA LYS A 216 16.25 37.19 10.14
C LYS A 216 15.39 35.93 10.08
N PRO A 217 15.88 34.77 10.55
CA PRO A 217 15.14 33.53 10.46
C PRO A 217 13.88 33.49 11.30
N HIS A 218 12.94 32.76 10.78
CA HIS A 218 11.64 32.46 11.34
C HIS A 218 11.70 31.00 11.83
N ALA A 219 12.15 30.75 13.06
CA ALA A 219 12.52 29.41 13.54
C ALA A 219 11.33 28.58 14.09
N ALA A 220 11.08 27.40 13.50
CA ALA A 220 10.19 26.37 14.05
C ALA A 220 10.99 25.15 14.54
N TYR A 221 10.91 24.85 15.83
CA TYR A 221 11.64 23.74 16.48
C TYR A 221 10.70 22.89 17.32
N GLY A 222 10.90 21.58 17.29
CA GLY A 222 10.06 20.59 17.94
C GLY A 222 8.87 20.16 17.08
N PRO A 223 8.25 19.03 17.43
CA PRO A 223 7.28 18.33 16.58
C PRO A 223 5.94 19.05 16.39
N VAL A 224 5.61 20.02 17.24
CA VAL A 224 4.37 20.81 17.10
C VAL A 224 4.57 21.96 16.12
N ARG A 225 5.66 22.71 16.30
CA ARG A 225 5.90 23.94 15.54
C ARG A 225 6.31 23.65 14.11
N THR A 226 7.09 22.60 13.89
CA THR A 226 7.45 22.11 12.55
C THR A 226 6.22 21.64 11.76
N LYS A 227 5.20 21.08 12.44
CA LYS A 227 3.89 20.78 11.82
C LYS A 227 3.10 22.02 11.47
N VAL A 228 3.02 22.99 12.39
CA VAL A 228 2.37 24.29 12.11
C VAL A 228 3.01 24.97 10.91
N LEU A 229 4.34 24.91 10.78
CA LEU A 229 5.07 25.46 9.63
C LEU A 229 4.69 24.74 8.33
N ALA A 230 4.65 23.40 8.32
CA ALA A 230 4.30 22.61 7.14
C ALA A 230 2.82 22.78 6.71
N LEU A 231 1.93 23.13 7.65
CA LEU A 231 0.50 23.38 7.39
C LEU A 231 0.18 24.86 7.15
N TRP A 232 1.19 25.73 7.17
CA TRP A 232 1.02 27.17 7.10
C TRP A 232 0.41 27.60 5.75
N PRO A 233 -0.68 28.40 5.71
CA PRO A 233 -1.43 28.68 4.49
C PRO A 233 -0.80 29.76 3.59
N LYS A 234 0.54 29.86 3.53
CA LYS A 234 1.26 30.77 2.61
C LYS A 234 1.73 30.03 1.36
N ASP A 235 1.84 30.78 0.26
CA ASP A 235 2.54 30.34 -0.94
C ASP A 235 4.01 30.00 -0.58
N ASP A 236 4.59 29.01 -1.26
CA ASP A 236 5.94 28.51 -1.03
C ASP A 236 6.20 27.85 0.35
N VAL A 237 5.21 27.19 0.97
CA VAL A 237 5.45 26.43 2.23
C VAL A 237 6.58 25.39 2.11
N GLY A 238 6.78 24.78 0.93
CA GLY A 238 7.91 23.89 0.65
C GLY A 238 9.28 24.59 0.78
N LYS A 239 9.36 25.88 0.45
CA LYS A 239 10.52 26.73 0.71
C LYS A 239 10.77 26.86 2.19
N TRP A 240 9.73 27.11 3.00
CA TRP A 240 9.88 27.26 4.44
C TRP A 240 10.24 25.95 5.15
N VAL A 241 9.69 24.82 4.69
CA VAL A 241 10.11 23.47 5.10
C VAL A 241 11.58 23.22 4.79
N LEU A 242 12.07 23.72 3.65
CA LEU A 242 13.45 23.59 3.19
C LEU A 242 14.40 24.65 3.81
N LEU A 243 13.90 25.81 4.25
CA LEU A 243 14.65 27.03 4.59
C LEU A 243 14.34 27.62 5.97
N ASN A 244 13.85 26.85 6.93
CA ASN A 244 13.51 27.28 8.29
C ASN A 244 14.74 27.89 9.05
N GLY A 245 15.20 29.11 8.74
CA GLY A 245 16.58 29.63 8.88
C GLY A 245 17.35 29.39 10.21
N THR A 246 18.69 29.32 10.21
CA THR A 246 19.62 28.85 11.29
C THR A 246 19.23 27.59 12.09
N PHE A 247 18.04 27.04 11.81
CA PHE A 247 17.26 25.98 12.46
C PHE A 247 16.57 25.13 11.37
N ILE A 248 17.19 25.06 10.18
CA ILE A 248 16.60 24.76 8.86
C ILE A 248 16.10 23.32 8.72
N THR A 249 16.46 22.45 9.65
CA THR A 249 16.48 21.01 9.43
C THR A 249 15.62 20.22 10.38
N ASP A 250 14.99 20.86 11.38
CA ASP A 250 14.16 20.12 12.33
C ASP A 250 12.91 19.55 11.65
N ASN A 251 12.31 20.19 10.63
CA ASN A 251 11.25 19.56 9.82
C ASN A 251 11.70 18.22 9.19
N LEU A 252 12.94 18.17 8.68
CA LEU A 252 13.51 16.99 8.04
C LEU A 252 13.90 15.91 9.08
N ALA A 253 14.45 16.32 10.22
CA ALA A 253 14.78 15.42 11.33
C ALA A 253 13.52 14.84 12.00
N GLN A 254 12.48 15.66 12.18
CA GLN A 254 11.18 15.25 12.71
C GLN A 254 10.46 14.33 11.73
N TYR A 255 10.57 14.57 10.41
CA TYR A 255 10.09 13.64 9.39
C TYR A 255 10.77 12.27 9.51
N SER A 256 12.11 12.21 9.57
CA SER A 256 12.84 10.96 9.74
C SER A 256 12.45 10.21 11.02
N LEU A 257 12.32 10.94 12.14
CA LEU A 257 11.90 10.37 13.42
C LEU A 257 10.45 9.88 13.38
N ALA A 258 9.54 10.65 12.76
CA ALA A 258 8.13 10.31 12.57
C ALA A 258 7.94 9.03 11.75
N ALA A 259 8.66 8.92 10.63
CA ALA A 259 8.64 7.74 9.77
C ALA A 259 9.20 6.52 10.49
N TRP A 260 10.33 6.67 11.21
CA TRP A 260 10.90 5.58 12.01
C TRP A 260 9.97 5.10 13.12
N VAL A 261 9.37 6.01 13.91
CA VAL A 261 8.38 5.65 14.96
C VAL A 261 7.17 4.93 14.35
N SER A 262 6.73 5.33 13.16
CA SER A 262 5.62 4.68 12.45
C SER A 262 5.94 3.23 12.07
N GLN A 263 7.14 2.97 11.56
CA GLN A 263 7.58 1.63 11.21
C GLN A 263 7.68 0.72 12.44
N GLU A 264 8.16 1.24 13.56
CA GLU A 264 8.33 0.47 14.81
C GLU A 264 7.00 0.19 15.55
N GLN A 265 5.90 0.91 15.24
CA GLN A 265 4.62 0.78 15.95
C GLN A 265 3.44 0.32 15.07
N GLY A 266 3.57 0.36 13.74
CA GLY A 266 2.50 -0.01 12.80
C GLY A 266 1.29 0.95 12.78
N LEU A 267 1.37 2.08 13.51
CA LEU A 267 0.35 3.15 13.57
C LEU A 267 1.06 4.50 13.77
N TYR A 268 0.69 5.52 13.00
CA TYR A 268 1.18 6.89 13.17
C TYR A 268 0.13 7.76 13.90
N PRO A 269 0.50 8.54 14.94
CA PRO A 269 -0.47 9.30 15.73
C PRO A 269 -0.88 10.61 15.04
N THR A 270 -2.12 10.97 15.27
CA THR A 270 -2.56 12.37 15.21
C THR A 270 -2.14 13.08 16.49
N SER A 271 -1.26 14.08 16.39
CA SER A 271 -1.22 15.17 17.36
C SER A 271 -2.45 16.07 17.10
N PRO A 272 -2.98 16.83 18.08
CA PRO A 272 -4.33 17.42 18.03
C PRO A 272 -4.51 18.62 17.08
N ILE A 273 -3.51 18.92 16.23
CA ILE A 273 -3.68 19.87 15.13
C ILE A 273 -4.40 19.12 14.01
N ALA A 274 -5.72 18.98 14.16
CA ALA A 274 -6.58 18.38 13.16
C ALA A 274 -6.43 19.09 11.79
N ASP A 275 -6.68 18.36 10.70
CA ASP A 275 -6.83 18.92 9.35
C ASP A 275 -7.81 20.10 9.38
N GLY A 276 -7.27 21.31 9.47
CA GLY A 276 -8.04 22.51 9.77
C GLY A 276 -7.06 23.63 10.09
N LYS A 277 -7.28 24.80 9.46
CA LYS A 277 -6.38 25.96 9.53
C LYS A 277 -5.88 26.20 10.96
N PRO A 278 -4.59 26.51 11.16
CA PRO A 278 -4.08 26.81 12.50
C PRO A 278 -4.94 27.92 13.11
N ASP A 279 -5.39 27.71 14.34
CA ASP A 279 -6.03 28.75 15.15
C ASP A 279 -5.14 30.00 15.08
N THR A 280 -5.72 31.16 14.79
CA THR A 280 -5.02 32.46 14.77
C THR A 280 -4.28 32.77 16.08
N GLN A 281 -4.58 32.02 17.16
CA GLN A 281 -3.82 32.01 18.41
C GLN A 281 -2.38 31.46 18.24
N TYR A 282 -2.10 30.69 17.19
CA TYR A 282 -0.79 30.18 16.78
C TYR A 282 -0.35 30.78 15.44
N ASP A 283 -0.64 32.06 15.22
CA ASP A 283 0.20 32.85 14.31
C ASP A 283 1.65 32.61 14.73
N PRO A 284 2.57 32.16 13.85
CA PRO A 284 3.97 32.06 14.18
C PRO A 284 4.41 33.49 14.40
N LYS A 285 4.28 33.95 15.65
CA LYS A 285 5.13 34.97 16.18
C LYS A 285 6.52 34.36 16.13
N PHE A 286 7.16 34.56 15.00
CA PHE A 286 8.57 34.33 14.83
C PHE A 286 9.27 35.13 15.91
N PHE A 287 9.92 34.43 16.83
CA PHE A 287 10.39 35.05 18.06
C PHE A 287 11.40 36.16 17.76
N ASN A 288 11.16 37.31 18.36
CA ASN A 288 12.21 38.16 18.91
C ASN A 288 12.59 37.57 20.29
N GLU A 289 13.89 37.55 20.58
CA GLU A 289 14.59 36.95 21.72
C GLU A 289 13.96 37.17 23.11
N THR A 290 13.18 38.23 23.33
CA THR A 290 12.61 38.55 24.65
C THR A 290 11.41 37.70 25.10
N ASP A 291 10.63 37.11 24.18
CA ASP A 291 9.38 36.44 24.55
C ASP A 291 9.56 34.96 24.95
N ALA A 292 10.61 34.30 24.45
CA ALA A 292 10.82 32.87 24.66
C ALA A 292 11.53 32.52 25.99
N ALA A 293 12.08 33.53 26.70
CA ALA A 293 12.62 33.34 28.05
C ALA A 293 11.54 33.23 29.15
N ASN A 294 10.27 33.55 28.86
CA ASN A 294 9.22 33.71 29.88
C ASN A 294 7.97 32.83 29.67
N ASP A 295 7.93 31.96 28.67
CA ASP A 295 6.78 31.08 28.39
C ASP A 295 6.97 29.66 29.00
N PRO A 296 6.16 29.24 29.99
CA PRO A 296 6.28 27.93 30.63
C PRO A 296 5.81 26.75 29.75
N THR A 297 5.23 26.99 28.58
CA THR A 297 4.85 25.95 27.59
C THR A 297 5.93 25.71 26.53
N PHE A 298 7.05 26.42 26.63
CA PHE A 298 8.21 26.31 25.75
C PHE A 298 9.07 25.08 26.10
N ASP A 299 9.00 24.02 25.30
CA ASP A 299 9.86 22.81 25.32
C ASP A 299 11.12 22.96 24.42
N GLY A 300 11.24 24.08 23.71
CA GLY A 300 12.36 24.36 22.80
C GLY A 300 13.54 25.05 23.47
N TRP A 301 14.69 25.08 22.80
CA TRP A 301 15.89 25.82 23.21
C TRP A 301 16.13 26.95 22.17
N ILE A 302 16.54 28.17 22.55
CA ILE A 302 16.73 29.35 21.64
C ILE A 302 18.21 29.67 21.44
N GLU A 303 18.69 30.05 20.24
CA GLU A 303 19.98 30.76 20.06
C GLU A 303 19.76 32.22 19.62
N ASP A 304 20.45 33.18 20.25
CA ASP A 304 20.53 34.61 19.92
C ASP A 304 21.85 34.89 19.17
N ASN A 305 21.79 35.70 18.10
CA ASN A 305 22.97 36.17 17.34
C ASN A 305 22.93 37.71 17.16
N THR A 306 22.76 38.45 18.25
CA THR A 306 22.88 39.91 18.26
C THR A 306 24.34 40.35 18.40
N ASN A 307 25.10 40.34 17.29
CA ASN A 307 26.27 41.22 17.12
C ASN A 307 26.63 41.38 15.63
N ASP A 308 25.80 42.09 14.87
CA ASP A 308 26.26 42.79 13.66
C ASP A 308 25.55 44.17 13.57
N PRO A 309 26.28 45.31 13.58
CA PRO A 309 25.69 46.63 13.69
C PRO A 309 25.32 47.20 12.31
N GLY A 310 24.05 47.10 11.93
CA GLY A 310 23.48 47.95 10.87
C GLY A 310 22.31 47.32 10.14
N PHE A 311 21.08 47.69 10.50
CA PHE A 311 19.93 47.42 9.63
C PHE A 311 18.88 48.54 9.71
N ASP A 312 18.39 48.91 8.52
CA ASP A 312 17.34 49.86 8.21
C ASP A 312 16.05 49.07 7.92
N GLU A 313 14.93 49.43 8.56
CA GLU A 313 13.65 48.71 8.56
C GLU A 313 12.85 48.79 7.23
N SER A 314 13.45 49.17 6.10
CA SER A 314 12.69 49.59 4.90
C SER A 314 12.79 48.70 3.65
N ALA A 315 13.34 47.48 3.71
CA ALA A 315 13.39 46.59 2.54
C ALA A 315 12.19 45.62 2.48
N ASP A 316 11.10 46.07 1.86
CA ASP A 316 10.07 45.20 1.28
C ASP A 316 10.72 44.23 0.29
N ILE A 317 10.61 42.92 0.53
CA ILE A 317 11.05 41.89 -0.42
C ILE A 317 9.90 41.65 -1.40
N GLY A 318 10.08 42.12 -2.64
CA GLY A 318 9.17 41.85 -3.76
C GLY A 318 9.11 40.37 -4.17
N PRO A 319 8.11 39.96 -4.97
CA PRO A 319 7.74 38.57 -5.21
C PRO A 319 8.69 37.72 -6.10
N ASP A 320 9.90 38.16 -6.42
CA ASP A 320 10.73 37.51 -7.46
C ASP A 320 12.07 36.95 -6.93
N VAL A 321 12.00 35.92 -6.08
CA VAL A 321 13.06 34.89 -6.00
C VAL A 321 12.41 33.53 -6.24
N LEU A 322 11.90 33.36 -7.46
CA LEU A 322 11.54 32.07 -8.01
C LEU A 322 12.83 31.34 -8.39
N LEU A 323 13.05 30.17 -7.80
CA LEU A 323 13.98 29.17 -8.33
C LEU A 323 13.45 28.75 -9.71
N GLN A 324 13.98 29.35 -10.78
CA GLN A 324 13.75 28.87 -12.13
C GLN A 324 14.63 27.64 -12.38
N LEU A 325 13.99 26.48 -12.49
CA LEU A 325 14.55 25.34 -13.20
C LEU A 325 14.47 25.65 -14.70
N ASP A 326 15.61 25.57 -15.38
CA ASP A 326 15.71 25.84 -16.80
C ASP A 326 14.86 24.83 -17.58
N THR A 327 14.01 25.35 -18.46
CA THR A 327 13.14 24.58 -19.35
C THR A 327 13.78 24.53 -20.73
N GLU A 328 14.56 23.51 -21.05
CA GLU A 328 14.68 23.01 -22.42
C GLU A 328 14.74 21.47 -22.45
N THR A 329 14.01 20.94 -23.42
CA THR A 329 13.68 19.54 -23.70
C THR A 329 14.89 18.63 -23.94
N TYR A 330 14.86 17.44 -23.33
CA TYR A 330 15.72 16.27 -23.60
C TYR A 330 17.22 16.45 -23.30
N LEU A 331 17.73 15.61 -22.38
CA LEU A 331 19.16 15.35 -22.11
C LEU A 331 19.96 16.53 -21.53
N ASP A 332 20.10 16.60 -20.21
CA ASP A 332 21.31 17.19 -19.60
C ASP A 332 21.64 16.56 -18.23
N CYS A 333 22.29 15.39 -18.24
CA CYS A 333 23.06 14.89 -17.10
C CYS A 333 24.57 15.07 -17.42
N ASN A 334 25.04 16.29 -17.76
CA ASN A 334 26.46 16.61 -17.58
C ASN A 334 26.77 18.12 -17.60
N ASN A 335 27.27 18.66 -16.49
CA ASN A 335 28.56 19.35 -16.44
C ASN A 335 28.74 20.00 -15.07
N ASN A 336 29.44 19.31 -14.17
CA ASN A 336 30.43 19.84 -13.23
C ASN A 336 30.64 18.77 -12.17
N GLY A 337 31.51 17.80 -12.48
CA GLY A 337 31.80 16.67 -11.61
C GLY A 337 32.05 17.10 -10.17
N ASN A 338 31.33 16.47 -9.23
CA ASN A 338 31.74 16.26 -7.83
C ASN A 338 30.71 15.56 -6.93
N MET A 339 29.73 14.79 -7.43
CA MET A 339 28.82 14.05 -6.54
C MET A 339 28.46 12.63 -6.96
N GLU A 340 28.76 12.22 -8.20
CA GLU A 340 28.12 11.02 -8.75
C GLU A 340 28.61 9.68 -8.19
N TRP A 341 29.61 9.60 -7.30
CA TRP A 341 30.20 8.29 -6.96
C TRP A 341 29.65 7.55 -5.73
N ALA A 342 28.66 8.10 -5.01
CA ALA A 342 28.33 7.61 -3.66
C ALA A 342 26.93 6.99 -3.49
N THR A 343 26.08 6.98 -4.51
CA THR A 343 24.68 6.54 -4.38
C THR A 343 24.40 5.30 -5.24
N ALA A 344 24.59 4.12 -4.65
CA ALA A 344 24.28 2.81 -5.24
C ALA A 344 25.01 2.52 -6.59
N PRO A 345 24.94 1.32 -7.20
CA PRO A 345 25.64 1.11 -8.47
C PRO A 345 25.08 1.97 -9.62
N PHE A 346 25.81 3.02 -10.01
CA PHE A 346 25.50 3.88 -11.14
C PHE A 346 26.59 3.77 -12.22
N VAL A 347 26.25 4.11 -13.45
CA VAL A 347 27.18 4.25 -14.57
C VAL A 347 27.04 5.65 -15.14
N SER A 348 28.15 6.34 -15.39
CA SER A 348 28.09 7.68 -16.00
C SER A 348 27.47 7.61 -17.39
N GLN A 349 26.73 8.64 -17.80
CA GLN A 349 26.11 8.73 -19.13
C GLN A 349 27.13 8.49 -20.26
N ALA A 350 28.28 9.15 -20.23
CA ALA A 350 29.33 8.97 -21.25
C ALA A 350 29.83 7.51 -21.34
N PHE A 351 29.94 6.82 -20.19
CA PHE A 351 30.28 5.40 -20.17
C PHE A 351 29.15 4.54 -20.74
N ALA A 352 27.90 4.80 -20.37
CA ALA A 352 26.74 4.10 -20.90
C ALA A 352 26.61 4.28 -22.42
N GLU A 353 26.73 5.51 -22.93
CA GLU A 353 26.70 5.82 -24.37
C GLU A 353 27.83 5.12 -25.13
N SER A 354 29.05 5.17 -24.61
CA SER A 354 30.19 4.48 -25.24
C SER A 354 30.04 2.94 -25.23
N SER A 355 29.46 2.40 -24.17
CA SER A 355 29.18 0.97 -24.00
C SER A 355 28.06 0.51 -24.94
N LEU A 356 26.96 1.26 -24.99
CA LEU A 356 25.84 1.06 -25.91
C LEU A 356 26.30 1.09 -27.36
N LYS A 357 27.12 2.08 -27.73
CA LYS A 357 27.66 2.17 -29.09
C LYS A 357 28.53 0.96 -29.42
N THR A 358 29.38 0.54 -28.49
CA THR A 358 30.22 -0.65 -28.68
C THR A 358 29.38 -1.92 -28.84
N PHE A 359 28.33 -2.08 -28.03
CA PHE A 359 27.41 -3.20 -28.09
C PHE A 359 26.62 -3.23 -29.41
N CYS A 360 26.00 -2.10 -29.78
CA CYS A 360 25.16 -1.98 -30.98
C CYS A 360 25.94 -2.09 -32.29
N ASP A 361 27.21 -1.68 -32.33
CA ASP A 361 28.07 -1.84 -33.52
C ASP A 361 28.40 -3.33 -33.80
N ASN A 362 28.26 -4.21 -32.80
CA ASN A 362 28.64 -5.63 -32.88
C ASN A 362 27.46 -6.59 -32.67
N ILE A 363 26.22 -6.07 -32.69
CA ILE A 363 25.02 -6.84 -32.37
C ILE A 363 24.72 -7.91 -33.43
N ASN A 364 24.34 -9.09 -32.95
CA ASN A 364 23.88 -10.26 -33.70
C ASN A 364 22.66 -10.89 -33.03
N SER A 365 22.13 -11.99 -33.58
CA SER A 365 20.91 -12.66 -33.10
C SER A 365 20.91 -13.07 -31.61
N GLN A 366 22.08 -13.18 -30.98
CA GLN A 366 22.28 -13.40 -29.55
C GLN A 366 23.55 -12.68 -29.07
N SER A 367 23.40 -11.47 -28.55
CA SER A 367 24.52 -10.63 -28.10
C SER A 367 24.40 -10.33 -26.62
N THR A 368 25.49 -10.51 -25.89
CA THR A 368 25.58 -10.10 -24.49
C THR A 368 26.94 -9.51 -24.26
N GLU A 369 27.00 -8.37 -23.59
CA GLU A 369 28.24 -7.72 -23.24
C GLU A 369 28.14 -7.11 -21.85
N VAL A 370 29.27 -7.11 -21.14
CA VAL A 370 29.36 -6.55 -19.80
C VAL A 370 30.50 -5.56 -19.78
N PHE A 371 30.16 -4.30 -19.52
CA PHE A 371 31.09 -3.20 -19.49
C PHE A 371 31.43 -2.86 -18.03
N PRO A 372 32.69 -3.00 -17.59
CA PRO A 372 33.10 -2.58 -16.26
C PRO A 372 33.16 -1.05 -16.18
N ALA A 373 32.42 -0.47 -15.22
CA ALA A 373 32.37 0.97 -15.05
C ALA A 373 33.72 1.51 -14.54
N PRO A 374 34.34 2.50 -15.20
CA PRO A 374 35.61 3.06 -14.77
C PRO A 374 35.49 3.74 -13.39
N GLY A 375 36.47 3.51 -12.50
CA GLY A 375 36.56 4.23 -11.22
C GLY A 375 35.63 3.72 -10.11
N THR A 376 34.83 2.68 -10.34
CA THR A 376 34.07 1.96 -9.31
C THR A 376 34.68 0.57 -9.12
N ALA A 377 34.63 0.03 -7.89
CA ALA A 377 35.27 -1.26 -7.61
C ALA A 377 34.46 -2.46 -8.15
N ASP A 378 33.14 -2.31 -8.29
CA ASP A 378 32.23 -3.43 -8.53
C ASP A 378 31.06 -3.12 -9.49
N THR A 379 30.94 -1.92 -10.08
CA THR A 379 29.80 -1.62 -10.95
C THR A 379 30.04 -2.12 -12.38
N MET A 380 29.10 -2.92 -12.89
CA MET A 380 29.11 -3.42 -14.27
C MET A 380 27.83 -3.00 -14.99
N LEU A 381 27.92 -2.53 -16.23
CA LEU A 381 26.77 -2.39 -17.13
C LEU A 381 26.62 -3.67 -17.94
N PHE A 382 25.54 -4.41 -17.75
CA PHE A 382 25.17 -5.52 -18.61
C PHE A 382 24.24 -5.03 -19.71
N LEU A 383 24.56 -5.37 -20.96
CA LEU A 383 23.70 -5.18 -22.13
C LEU A 383 23.47 -6.54 -22.79
N GLY A 384 22.21 -6.84 -23.11
CA GLY A 384 21.82 -8.06 -23.80
C GLY A 384 20.79 -7.81 -24.88
N ALA A 385 20.89 -8.56 -25.97
CA ALA A 385 19.94 -8.52 -27.07
C ALA A 385 19.79 -9.90 -27.72
N ILE A 386 18.58 -10.24 -28.11
CA ILE A 386 18.23 -11.54 -28.71
C ILE A 386 17.17 -11.38 -29.80
N LEU A 387 17.17 -12.30 -30.74
CA LEU A 387 16.14 -12.42 -31.78
C LEU A 387 14.76 -12.68 -31.14
N GLN A 388 13.76 -11.88 -31.53
CA GLN A 388 12.39 -12.03 -31.07
C GLN A 388 11.70 -13.24 -31.72
N ILE A 389 10.96 -14.04 -30.92
CA ILE A 389 10.26 -15.26 -31.40
C ILE A 389 8.74 -15.15 -31.49
N ASP A 390 8.15 -14.03 -31.06
CA ASP A 390 6.70 -13.79 -31.18
C ASP A 390 6.24 -13.62 -32.63
N ASP A 391 7.17 -13.32 -33.54
CA ASP A 391 6.91 -13.28 -34.97
C ASP A 391 7.65 -14.41 -35.71
N PRO A 392 6.94 -15.38 -36.33
CA PRO A 392 7.56 -16.42 -37.14
C PRO A 392 8.31 -15.88 -38.38
N THR A 393 8.14 -14.61 -38.78
CA THR A 393 8.91 -13.96 -39.84
C THR A 393 10.29 -13.45 -39.39
N CYS A 394 10.57 -13.47 -38.09
CA CYS A 394 11.86 -13.11 -37.50
C CYS A 394 12.86 -14.27 -37.56
N THR A 395 13.29 -14.63 -38.77
CA THR A 395 14.31 -15.67 -39.00
C THR A 395 15.75 -15.17 -38.84
N SER A 396 15.95 -13.85 -38.77
CA SER A 396 17.25 -13.19 -38.60
C SER A 396 17.06 -11.81 -37.97
N LEU A 397 18.09 -11.29 -37.30
CA LEU A 397 18.08 -9.93 -36.72
C LEU A 397 17.91 -8.90 -37.85
N LYS A 398 17.00 -7.93 -37.70
CA LYS A 398 16.68 -6.90 -38.70
C LYS A 398 16.78 -5.48 -38.10
N VAL A 399 17.77 -5.24 -37.23
CA VAL A 399 18.03 -3.94 -36.59
C VAL A 399 19.34 -3.34 -37.09
N SER A 400 19.40 -2.03 -37.33
CA SER A 400 20.67 -1.33 -37.60
C SER A 400 21.37 -0.91 -36.30
N SER A 401 22.68 -0.64 -36.33
CA SER A 401 23.41 -0.13 -35.14
C SER A 401 22.80 1.18 -34.62
N SER A 402 22.35 2.07 -35.51
CA SER A 402 21.67 3.31 -35.13
C SER A 402 20.32 3.09 -34.47
N ASP A 403 19.53 2.11 -34.95
CA ASP A 403 18.22 1.80 -34.36
C ASP A 403 18.41 1.13 -32.99
N CYS A 404 19.37 0.22 -32.87
CA CYS A 404 19.79 -0.37 -31.59
C CYS A 404 20.20 0.70 -30.57
N LEU A 405 21.03 1.66 -30.98
CA LEU A 405 21.50 2.75 -30.12
C LEU A 405 20.34 3.64 -29.67
N SER A 406 19.44 3.98 -30.58
CA SER A 406 18.25 4.77 -30.28
C SER A 406 17.33 4.04 -29.29
N GLN A 407 17.14 2.73 -29.46
CA GLN A 407 16.23 1.92 -28.65
C GLN A 407 16.76 1.72 -27.23
N LEU A 408 17.99 1.24 -27.07
CA LEU A 408 18.60 1.04 -25.75
C LEU A 408 18.97 2.36 -25.06
N GLY A 409 19.24 3.41 -25.83
CA GLY A 409 19.55 4.75 -25.32
C GLY A 409 18.39 5.39 -24.58
N GLN A 410 17.14 5.14 -24.99
CA GLN A 410 15.94 5.65 -24.32
C GLN A 410 15.75 5.06 -22.92
N THR A 411 16.18 3.83 -22.71
CA THR A 411 16.08 3.09 -21.44
C THR A 411 17.02 3.63 -20.35
N ILE A 412 18.08 4.31 -20.78
CA ILE A 412 19.10 4.92 -19.92
C ILE A 412 18.93 6.45 -19.99
N THR A 413 17.69 6.93 -19.76
CA THR A 413 17.37 8.36 -19.72
C THR A 413 17.00 8.85 -18.31
N GLY A 414 17.25 10.14 -18.06
CA GLY A 414 16.64 10.87 -16.94
C GLY A 414 17.29 10.71 -15.57
N CYS A 415 18.61 10.45 -15.48
CA CYS A 415 19.30 10.26 -14.20
C CYS A 415 18.65 9.17 -13.30
N ASP A 416 17.78 8.32 -13.87
CA ASP A 416 17.17 7.15 -13.21
C ASP A 416 18.14 5.98 -13.25
N THR A 417 19.06 6.03 -12.29
CA THR A 417 20.00 4.97 -11.91
C THR A 417 19.47 4.17 -10.73
N SER A 418 18.19 3.76 -10.74
CA SER A 418 17.73 2.74 -9.80
C SER A 418 18.54 1.45 -10.01
N SER A 419 19.56 1.30 -9.18
CA SER A 419 20.72 0.41 -9.35
C SER A 419 20.46 -1.10 -9.14
N THR A 420 19.20 -1.52 -9.16
CA THR A 420 18.77 -2.90 -8.86
C THR A 420 17.66 -3.41 -9.75
N SER A 421 17.03 -2.54 -10.55
CA SER A 421 15.94 -2.92 -11.47
C SER A 421 16.52 -3.40 -12.79
N ARG A 422 15.89 -4.43 -13.38
CA ARG A 422 16.20 -4.89 -14.72
C ARG A 422 15.32 -4.11 -15.68
N LYS A 423 15.89 -3.47 -16.70
CA LYS A 423 15.12 -2.77 -17.72
C LYS A 423 15.07 -3.62 -18.98
N TYR A 424 13.90 -3.71 -19.60
CA TYR A 424 13.65 -4.55 -20.77
C TYR A 424 12.94 -3.75 -21.88
N GLY A 425 13.04 -4.21 -23.13
CA GLY A 425 12.22 -3.69 -24.24
C GLY A 425 12.43 -4.41 -25.57
N GLY A 426 11.77 -3.92 -26.62
CA GLY A 426 11.84 -4.42 -27.99
C GLY A 426 10.87 -3.67 -28.93
N ILE A 427 11.14 -3.67 -30.25
CA ILE A 427 10.23 -3.09 -31.26
C ILE A 427 9.87 -4.15 -32.29
N GLY A 428 8.55 -4.29 -32.54
CA GLY A 428 7.92 -4.66 -33.82
C GLY A 428 8.28 -6.00 -34.48
N VAL A 429 7.26 -6.64 -35.06
CA VAL A 429 7.33 -7.77 -36.02
C VAL A 429 8.39 -7.60 -37.14
N THR A 430 8.88 -6.38 -37.42
CA THR A 430 9.78 -6.09 -38.55
C THR A 430 11.27 -5.97 -38.22
N GLU A 431 11.68 -5.62 -36.98
CA GLU A 431 13.10 -5.38 -36.62
C GLU A 431 13.75 -6.54 -35.84
N CYS A 432 12.93 -7.46 -35.34
CA CYS A 432 13.32 -8.77 -34.84
C CYS A 432 14.34 -8.74 -33.68
N ILE A 433 14.25 -7.76 -32.76
CA ILE A 433 15.13 -7.62 -31.59
C ILE A 433 14.35 -7.42 -30.29
N SER A 434 14.75 -8.14 -29.24
CA SER A 434 14.38 -7.90 -27.85
C SER A 434 15.66 -7.66 -27.04
N TRP A 435 15.64 -6.76 -26.05
CA TRP A 435 16.85 -6.35 -25.32
C TRP A 435 16.63 -6.19 -23.80
N VAL A 436 17.74 -6.20 -23.05
CA VAL A 436 17.80 -6.02 -21.59
C VAL A 436 19.02 -5.19 -21.19
N ALA A 437 18.86 -4.30 -20.21
CA ALA A 437 19.93 -3.50 -19.62
C ALA A 437 19.88 -3.55 -18.08
N VAL A 438 21.05 -3.73 -17.44
CA VAL A 438 21.16 -3.84 -15.97
C VAL A 438 22.44 -3.18 -15.46
N VAL A 439 22.35 -2.43 -14.36
CA VAL A 439 23.52 -1.87 -13.64
C VAL A 439 23.80 -2.69 -12.38
N ASN A 440 25.02 -3.25 -12.30
CA ASN A 440 25.57 -4.12 -11.25
C ASN A 440 24.86 -5.47 -11.00
N GLY A 441 24.61 -6.20 -12.09
CA GLY A 441 24.32 -7.63 -12.02
C GLY A 441 25.59 -8.45 -11.81
N THR A 442 25.67 -9.26 -10.74
CA THR A 442 26.62 -10.38 -10.72
C THR A 442 26.34 -11.29 -11.92
N ARG A 443 27.38 -11.90 -12.53
CA ARG A 443 27.24 -12.88 -13.64
C ARG A 443 26.22 -14.02 -13.38
N ALA A 444 25.83 -14.24 -12.14
CA ALA A 444 24.82 -15.23 -11.74
C ALA A 444 23.36 -14.76 -11.96
N ALA A 445 23.11 -13.45 -12.00
CA ALA A 445 21.78 -12.86 -12.13
C ALA A 445 21.29 -12.70 -13.59
N VAL A 446 22.15 -12.93 -14.58
CA VAL A 446 21.84 -12.73 -16.01
C VAL A 446 22.14 -13.97 -16.85
N ARG A 447 21.85 -15.16 -16.30
CA ARG A 447 22.21 -16.44 -16.93
C ARG A 447 21.31 -16.89 -18.09
N ASP A 448 20.26 -16.15 -18.44
CA ASP A 448 19.23 -16.60 -19.39
C ASP A 448 19.08 -15.71 -20.63
N LEU A 449 20.15 -15.56 -21.42
CA LEU A 449 20.03 -15.15 -22.83
C LEU A 449 20.39 -16.29 -23.81
N THR A 450 20.31 -17.54 -23.33
CA THR A 450 20.54 -18.74 -24.15
C THR A 450 19.28 -19.28 -24.83
N VAL A 451 18.10 -18.72 -24.55
CA VAL A 451 16.81 -19.08 -25.15
C VAL A 451 16.09 -17.84 -25.66
N PRO A 452 15.44 -17.88 -26.83
CA PRO A 452 14.77 -16.70 -27.41
C PRO A 452 13.59 -16.20 -26.57
N PHE A 453 13.33 -14.88 -26.58
CA PHE A 453 12.32 -14.19 -25.77
C PHE A 453 11.30 -13.40 -26.62
N SER A 454 10.24 -12.91 -25.96
CA SER A 454 8.98 -12.40 -26.51
C SER A 454 8.72 -10.96 -26.03
N CYS A 455 8.38 -10.02 -26.92
CA CYS A 455 8.07 -8.62 -26.56
C CYS A 455 6.83 -8.49 -25.68
N SER A 456 5.86 -9.38 -25.89
CA SER A 456 4.56 -9.34 -25.20
C SER A 456 4.66 -9.66 -23.71
N LEU A 457 5.77 -10.25 -23.25
CA LEU A 457 6.10 -10.46 -21.84
C LEU A 457 6.72 -9.24 -21.15
N LEU A 458 7.21 -8.24 -21.90
CA LEU A 458 7.99 -7.12 -21.36
C LEU A 458 7.16 -5.87 -21.01
N VAL A 459 5.87 -5.85 -21.34
CA VAL A 459 4.93 -4.74 -21.03
C VAL A 459 4.37 -4.85 -19.60
N ALA A 460 4.65 -5.96 -18.89
CA ALA A 460 4.07 -6.25 -17.57
C ALA A 460 4.72 -5.50 -16.39
N ASP A 461 5.88 -4.85 -16.58
CA ASP A 461 6.73 -4.41 -15.46
C ASP A 461 7.21 -2.93 -15.49
N ASP A 462 6.73 -2.04 -16.39
CA ASP A 462 7.15 -0.61 -16.31
C ASP A 462 6.11 0.45 -16.70
N PHE A 463 6.20 1.61 -16.04
CA PHE A 463 5.25 2.74 -15.97
C PHE A 463 5.11 3.57 -17.26
N LEU A 464 5.89 3.28 -18.31
CA LEU A 464 5.83 3.98 -19.60
C LEU A 464 5.26 3.04 -20.66
N ASN A 465 3.95 3.11 -20.84
CA ASN A 465 3.14 2.26 -21.71
C ASN A 465 3.40 2.46 -23.23
N CYS A 466 4.66 2.49 -23.68
CA CYS A 466 5.05 2.74 -25.07
C CYS A 466 6.24 1.85 -25.50
N ALA A 467 5.97 0.70 -26.11
CA ALA A 467 6.74 0.09 -27.22
C ALA A 467 6.23 -1.32 -27.57
N CYS A 468 4.98 -1.42 -28.04
CA CYS A 468 4.49 -2.56 -28.82
C CYS A 468 3.43 -2.03 -29.80
N THR A 469 3.81 -1.08 -30.66
CA THR A 469 2.93 -0.62 -31.75
C THR A 469 3.67 -0.63 -33.07
N ASP A 470 3.01 -1.14 -34.10
CA ASP A 470 3.44 -1.04 -35.50
C ASP A 470 3.30 0.44 -35.93
N GLY A 471 4.38 1.20 -35.91
CA GLY A 471 4.37 2.58 -36.41
C GLY A 471 5.78 3.17 -36.50
N GLY A 472 6.26 3.38 -37.73
CA GLY A 472 7.62 3.86 -38.00
C GLY A 472 7.96 5.23 -37.39
N LEU A 473 9.25 5.39 -37.12
CA LEU A 473 9.93 6.58 -36.60
C LEU A 473 9.69 7.86 -37.44
N TYR A 474 9.22 8.96 -36.81
CA TYR A 474 9.64 10.40 -36.89
C TYR A 474 8.50 11.42 -36.56
N PRO A 475 8.83 12.67 -36.16
CA PRO A 475 8.81 13.17 -34.78
C PRO A 475 7.55 13.99 -34.41
N MET A 476 7.30 14.09 -33.10
CA MET A 476 6.51 15.09 -32.37
C MET A 476 5.26 15.68 -33.05
N LEU A 477 4.07 15.39 -32.50
CA LEU A 477 3.01 16.36 -32.20
C LEU A 477 1.90 15.67 -31.37
N ASN A 478 1.37 16.41 -30.38
CA ASN A 478 0.22 16.08 -29.53
C ASN A 478 -0.88 15.26 -30.23
N GLU A 479 -1.19 14.05 -29.76
CA GLU A 479 -2.54 13.48 -29.61
C GLU A 479 -2.51 12.07 -29.00
N THR A 480 -3.54 11.77 -28.22
CA THR A 480 -3.84 10.53 -27.49
C THR A 480 -3.64 9.25 -28.30
N CYS A 481 -2.89 8.27 -27.76
CA CYS A 481 -2.74 6.94 -28.34
C CYS A 481 -4.09 6.19 -28.35
N ALA A 482 -4.67 6.03 -29.53
CA ALA A 482 -5.77 5.11 -29.79
C ALA A 482 -5.21 3.69 -30.07
N TYR A 483 -5.77 2.70 -29.38
CA TYR A 483 -5.54 1.28 -29.61
C TYR A 483 -5.85 0.89 -31.07
N THR A 484 -4.88 0.32 -31.78
CA THR A 484 -5.16 -0.60 -32.89
C THR A 484 -4.57 -1.97 -32.57
N SER A 485 -5.47 -2.86 -32.12
CA SER A 485 -5.45 -4.33 -32.10
C SER A 485 -4.11 -5.06 -32.26
N SER A 486 -3.70 -5.73 -31.17
CA SER A 486 -2.77 -6.88 -31.14
C SER A 486 -3.32 -8.08 -31.94
N PRO A 487 -2.47 -8.99 -32.48
CA PRO A 487 -2.86 -10.20 -33.18
C PRO A 487 -3.36 -11.34 -32.25
N PHE A 488 -4.01 -11.01 -31.14
CA PHE A 488 -4.98 -11.92 -30.56
C PHE A 488 -6.16 -11.93 -31.51
N GLY A 489 -6.35 -13.06 -32.21
CA GLY A 489 -7.48 -13.22 -33.11
C GLY A 489 -8.73 -12.67 -32.45
N SER A 490 -9.28 -11.60 -33.03
CA SER A 490 -10.60 -11.14 -32.72
C SER A 490 -11.51 -12.35 -32.93
N GLN A 491 -11.88 -13.02 -31.85
CA GLN A 491 -13.25 -13.49 -31.80
C GLN A 491 -14.05 -12.20 -31.87
N ASN A 492 -14.46 -11.83 -33.09
CA ASN A 492 -15.64 -11.02 -33.31
C ASN A 492 -16.79 -11.80 -32.69
N SER A 493 -16.85 -11.80 -31.36
CA SER A 493 -17.97 -12.31 -30.63
C SER A 493 -19.03 -11.24 -30.85
N THR A 494 -20.13 -11.64 -31.46
CA THR A 494 -21.36 -10.85 -31.51
C THR A 494 -22.00 -10.78 -30.09
N ASP A 495 -21.19 -10.77 -29.03
CA ASP A 495 -21.56 -11.04 -27.63
C ASP A 495 -20.92 -10.03 -26.65
N SER A 496 -20.73 -8.80 -27.12
CA SER A 496 -20.20 -7.67 -26.36
C SER A 496 -21.30 -6.64 -26.07
N GLY A 497 -21.40 -6.17 -24.82
CA GLY A 497 -22.33 -5.12 -24.45
C GLY A 497 -22.67 -5.16 -22.97
N GLN A 498 -23.10 -4.01 -22.43
CA GLN A 498 -23.42 -3.86 -21.01
C GLN A 498 -24.40 -4.96 -20.53
N GLN A 499 -24.13 -5.54 -19.36
CA GLN A 499 -24.83 -6.67 -18.76
C GLN A 499 -25.29 -6.37 -17.34
N ILE A 500 -26.35 -7.04 -16.90
CA ILE A 500 -26.80 -7.04 -15.52
C ILE A 500 -26.07 -8.15 -14.77
N ALA A 501 -25.39 -7.77 -13.70
CA ALA A 501 -24.82 -8.66 -12.70
C ALA A 501 -25.47 -8.35 -11.35
N VAL A 502 -26.04 -9.35 -10.67
CA VAL A 502 -26.88 -9.14 -9.50
C VAL A 502 -26.18 -9.66 -8.24
N ALA A 503 -25.97 -8.77 -7.27
CA ALA A 503 -25.72 -9.13 -5.88
C ALA A 503 -27.01 -9.65 -5.25
N ALA A 504 -27.32 -10.93 -5.49
CA ALA A 504 -28.61 -11.54 -5.13
C ALA A 504 -28.61 -12.05 -3.69
N TYR A 505 -28.52 -11.16 -2.70
CA TYR A 505 -28.55 -11.50 -1.27
C TYR A 505 -29.98 -11.76 -0.76
N ILE A 506 -30.80 -12.34 -1.64
CA ILE A 506 -32.20 -12.69 -1.43
C ILE A 506 -32.24 -14.15 -0.99
N ASN A 507 -32.70 -14.41 0.24
CA ASN A 507 -32.89 -15.78 0.70
C ASN A 507 -33.86 -16.54 -0.25
N PRO A 508 -33.50 -17.72 -0.79
CA PRO A 508 -34.36 -18.46 -1.72
C PRO A 508 -35.76 -18.80 -1.20
N LEU A 509 -35.91 -18.93 0.13
CA LEU A 509 -37.19 -19.16 0.80
C LEU A 509 -37.90 -17.85 1.16
N GLY A 510 -37.17 -16.74 1.27
CA GLY A 510 -37.71 -15.41 1.56
C GLY A 510 -38.45 -14.80 0.37
N ASP A 511 -37.88 -14.93 -0.83
CA ASP A 511 -38.54 -14.52 -2.08
C ASP A 511 -38.26 -15.50 -3.25
N PRO A 512 -39.00 -16.62 -3.31
CA PRO A 512 -38.89 -17.57 -4.42
C PRO A 512 -39.28 -16.97 -5.79
N ALA A 513 -40.11 -15.92 -5.80
CA ALA A 513 -40.59 -15.28 -7.02
C ALA A 513 -39.49 -14.43 -7.67
N ALA A 514 -38.69 -13.71 -6.88
CA ALA A 514 -37.50 -13.01 -7.36
C ALA A 514 -36.52 -13.97 -8.03
N TRP A 515 -36.18 -15.10 -7.39
CA TRP A 515 -35.32 -16.12 -7.98
C TRP A 515 -35.87 -16.67 -9.29
N THR A 516 -37.17 -16.98 -9.33
CA THR A 516 -37.84 -17.43 -10.56
C THR A 516 -37.71 -16.40 -11.69
N ARG A 517 -37.86 -15.11 -11.40
CA ARG A 517 -37.66 -14.03 -12.40
C ARG A 517 -36.21 -13.94 -12.86
N MET A 518 -35.25 -13.87 -11.94
CA MET A 518 -33.81 -13.77 -12.27
C MET A 518 -33.33 -14.93 -13.16
N ILE A 519 -33.77 -16.15 -12.85
CA ILE A 519 -33.44 -17.37 -13.60
C ILE A 519 -34.02 -17.29 -15.03
N ASN A 520 -35.27 -16.84 -15.17
CA ASN A 520 -35.98 -16.80 -16.46
C ASN A 520 -35.60 -15.62 -17.36
N TYR A 521 -35.02 -14.54 -16.82
CA TYR A 521 -34.54 -13.43 -17.64
C TYR A 521 -33.45 -13.90 -18.62
N PRO A 522 -33.33 -13.30 -19.82
CA PRO A 522 -32.34 -13.75 -20.80
C PRO A 522 -30.91 -13.74 -20.26
N ALA A 523 -30.19 -14.86 -20.37
CA ALA A 523 -28.83 -15.01 -19.85
C ALA A 523 -27.83 -14.00 -20.43
N LYS A 524 -28.04 -13.56 -21.68
CA LYS A 524 -27.21 -12.51 -22.29
C LYS A 524 -27.46 -11.13 -21.72
N LYS A 525 -28.62 -10.87 -21.11
CA LYS A 525 -28.95 -9.57 -20.50
C LYS A 525 -28.58 -9.57 -19.03
N MET A 526 -29.01 -10.59 -18.31
CA MET A 526 -28.64 -10.84 -16.91
C MET A 526 -27.77 -12.08 -16.86
N SER A 527 -26.48 -11.86 -16.82
CA SER A 527 -25.46 -12.89 -17.07
C SER A 527 -24.84 -13.44 -15.80
N VAL A 528 -24.75 -12.64 -14.74
CA VAL A 528 -24.08 -13.01 -13.48
C VAL A 528 -25.05 -12.91 -12.31
N LEU A 529 -25.07 -13.95 -11.47
CA LEU A 529 -25.79 -13.96 -10.18
C LEU A 529 -24.82 -14.34 -9.06
N ILE A 530 -24.73 -13.52 -8.02
CA ILE A 530 -23.94 -13.86 -6.83
C ILE A 530 -24.77 -14.77 -5.92
N ALA A 531 -24.23 -15.95 -5.59
CA ALA A 531 -24.73 -16.79 -4.52
C ALA A 531 -24.04 -16.42 -3.21
N ASN A 532 -24.82 -16.17 -2.16
CA ASN A 532 -24.32 -15.84 -0.82
C ASN A 532 -25.15 -16.60 0.22
N VAL A 533 -24.74 -17.83 0.54
CA VAL A 533 -25.50 -18.70 1.46
C VAL A 533 -25.51 -18.07 2.85
N MET A 534 -24.32 -17.80 3.39
CA MET A 534 -24.10 -17.30 4.75
C MET A 534 -22.81 -16.47 4.86
N ASN A 535 -22.74 -15.35 4.14
CA ASN A 535 -21.50 -14.57 3.94
C ASN A 535 -20.35 -15.45 3.41
N GLY A 536 -20.70 -16.37 2.52
CA GLY A 536 -19.85 -17.49 2.10
C GLY A 536 -20.66 -18.72 1.71
N PRO A 537 -19.99 -19.86 1.47
CA PRO A 537 -20.59 -21.13 1.04
C PRO A 537 -21.26 -21.95 2.17
N ASP A 538 -21.08 -21.55 3.43
CA ASP A 538 -21.28 -22.40 4.62
C ASP A 538 -20.37 -23.65 4.58
N THR A 539 -20.64 -24.65 5.41
CA THR A 539 -19.86 -25.88 5.61
C THR A 539 -20.64 -27.13 5.20
N VAL A 540 -21.92 -26.98 4.88
CA VAL A 540 -22.84 -28.03 4.43
C VAL A 540 -23.72 -27.49 3.31
N VAL A 541 -24.20 -28.38 2.46
CA VAL A 541 -25.10 -28.00 1.37
C VAL A 541 -26.43 -27.48 1.94
N ASP A 542 -26.79 -26.25 1.60
CA ASP A 542 -28.15 -25.76 1.80
C ASP A 542 -29.05 -26.19 0.61
N PRO A 543 -30.12 -26.97 0.85
CA PRO A 543 -30.98 -27.47 -0.23
C PRO A 543 -31.72 -26.38 -1.02
N SER A 544 -32.07 -25.26 -0.37
CA SER A 544 -32.79 -24.16 -1.02
C SER A 544 -31.87 -23.41 -1.98
N TRP A 545 -30.63 -23.16 -1.57
CA TRP A 545 -29.59 -22.59 -2.42
C TRP A 545 -29.18 -23.54 -3.54
N ALA A 546 -29.01 -24.84 -3.27
CA ALA A 546 -28.67 -25.83 -4.29
C ALA A 546 -29.68 -25.83 -5.45
N ASN A 547 -30.98 -25.72 -5.14
CA ASN A 547 -32.04 -25.67 -6.14
C ASN A 547 -31.92 -24.43 -7.05
N VAL A 548 -31.76 -23.23 -6.49
CA VAL A 548 -31.68 -21.99 -7.30
C VAL A 548 -30.35 -21.87 -8.05
N ILE A 549 -29.23 -22.30 -7.46
CA ILE A 549 -27.92 -22.32 -8.11
C ILE A 549 -27.93 -23.25 -9.32
N SER A 550 -28.42 -24.48 -9.16
CA SER A 550 -28.52 -25.45 -10.26
C SER A 550 -29.48 -24.97 -11.36
N ALA A 551 -30.63 -24.41 -10.99
CA ALA A 551 -31.60 -23.88 -11.95
C ALA A 551 -31.07 -22.66 -12.72
N ALA A 552 -30.38 -21.74 -12.05
CA ALA A 552 -29.74 -20.58 -12.68
C ALA A 552 -28.63 -21.02 -13.65
N SER A 553 -27.71 -21.87 -13.19
CA SER A 553 -26.64 -22.43 -14.01
C SER A 553 -27.19 -23.15 -15.25
N SER A 554 -28.23 -23.97 -15.09
CA SER A 554 -28.89 -24.67 -16.20
C SER A 554 -29.58 -23.75 -17.21
N ASN A 555 -29.92 -22.52 -16.81
CA ASN A 555 -30.45 -21.47 -17.69
C ASN A 555 -29.34 -20.57 -18.28
N GLY A 556 -28.08 -20.99 -18.18
CA GLY A 556 -26.94 -20.29 -18.78
C GLY A 556 -26.46 -19.08 -17.99
N LYS A 557 -26.87 -18.93 -16.72
CA LYS A 557 -26.34 -17.89 -15.83
C LYS A 557 -24.95 -18.29 -15.32
N THR A 558 -24.05 -17.32 -15.22
CA THR A 558 -22.80 -17.47 -14.49
C THR A 558 -23.07 -17.23 -13.01
N VAL A 559 -23.27 -18.30 -12.24
CA VAL A 559 -23.46 -18.20 -10.79
C VAL A 559 -22.08 -18.14 -10.13
N ILE A 560 -21.80 -17.07 -9.38
CA ILE A 560 -20.52 -16.89 -8.69
C ILE A 560 -20.68 -16.91 -7.18
N GLY A 561 -19.78 -17.59 -6.47
CA GLY A 561 -19.84 -17.72 -5.02
C GLY A 561 -19.24 -16.51 -4.30
N TYR A 562 -19.95 -15.94 -3.34
CA TYR A 562 -19.43 -14.89 -2.46
C TYR A 562 -18.32 -15.41 -1.56
N VAL A 563 -17.18 -14.72 -1.50
CA VAL A 563 -16.07 -15.00 -0.59
C VAL A 563 -15.64 -13.70 0.09
N ARG A 564 -15.72 -13.69 1.43
CA ARG A 564 -15.30 -12.56 2.26
C ARG A 564 -13.78 -12.50 2.37
N THR A 565 -13.16 -11.41 1.92
CA THR A 565 -11.69 -11.24 2.00
C THR A 565 -11.23 -10.36 3.16
N GLY A 566 -12.14 -9.69 3.86
CA GLY A 566 -11.85 -8.97 5.11
C GLY A 566 -10.84 -7.86 4.98
N TYR A 567 -10.70 -7.27 3.81
CA TYR A 567 -9.64 -6.31 3.47
C TYR A 567 -8.25 -6.85 3.84
N LEU A 568 -8.05 -8.17 3.72
CA LEU A 568 -6.84 -8.89 4.12
C LEU A 568 -6.41 -8.65 5.59
N GLY A 569 -7.29 -8.12 6.43
CA GLY A 569 -7.03 -7.72 7.81
C GLY A 569 -6.17 -6.47 8.00
N VAL A 570 -5.88 -5.73 6.91
CA VAL A 570 -5.02 -4.53 6.94
C VAL A 570 -5.81 -3.23 7.08
N SER A 571 -7.13 -3.28 6.92
CA SER A 571 -7.99 -2.11 7.10
C SER A 571 -8.03 -1.61 8.55
N GLN A 572 -8.44 -0.36 8.74
CA GLN A 572 -8.56 0.27 10.07
C GLN A 572 -9.57 -0.45 10.97
N GLN A 573 -10.62 -1.03 10.38
CA GLN A 573 -11.61 -1.86 11.08
C GLN A 573 -10.96 -3.12 11.69
N GLY A 574 -9.79 -3.51 11.18
CA GLY A 574 -8.95 -4.53 11.77
C GLY A 574 -9.61 -5.90 11.76
N PHE A 575 -10.33 -6.24 10.69
CA PHE A 575 -10.99 -7.51 10.54
C PHE A 575 -10.03 -8.68 10.70
N THR A 576 -10.54 -9.75 11.29
CA THR A 576 -9.81 -11.00 11.46
C THR A 576 -10.46 -12.11 10.65
N THR A 577 -9.68 -13.13 10.33
CA THR A 577 -10.22 -14.43 9.90
C THR A 577 -11.17 -14.97 10.96
N ARG A 578 -11.97 -15.99 10.62
CA ARG A 578 -12.84 -16.68 11.59
C ARG A 578 -12.05 -17.37 12.71
N LEU A 579 -10.74 -17.53 12.55
CA LEU A 579 -9.81 -18.03 13.56
C LEU A 579 -9.10 -16.90 14.35
N GLY A 580 -9.50 -15.63 14.16
CA GLY A 580 -8.98 -14.49 14.91
C GLY A 580 -7.61 -13.99 14.44
N SER A 581 -7.18 -14.31 13.22
CA SER A 581 -5.89 -13.88 12.67
C SER A 581 -6.00 -12.64 11.79
N LYS A 582 -4.95 -11.80 11.78
CA LYS A 582 -4.76 -10.69 10.82
C LYS A 582 -3.65 -10.97 9.80
N ASN A 583 -3.00 -12.14 9.84
CA ASN A 583 -1.89 -12.44 8.94
C ASN A 583 -2.39 -12.68 7.52
N LEU A 584 -1.68 -12.15 6.52
CA LEU A 584 -2.01 -12.33 5.10
C LEU A 584 -2.09 -13.80 4.69
N ALA A 585 -1.19 -14.65 5.20
CA ALA A 585 -1.21 -16.09 4.90
C ALA A 585 -2.46 -16.78 5.43
N ASP A 586 -2.94 -16.39 6.61
CA ASP A 586 -4.14 -16.97 7.23
C ASP A 586 -5.42 -16.48 6.53
N TRP A 587 -5.43 -15.23 6.07
CA TRP A 587 -6.48 -14.70 5.20
C TRP A 587 -6.51 -15.43 3.85
N THR A 588 -5.36 -15.60 3.20
CA THR A 588 -5.23 -16.37 1.95
C THR A 588 -5.76 -17.79 2.15
N ALA A 589 -5.39 -18.44 3.26
CA ALA A 589 -5.88 -19.77 3.58
C ALA A 589 -7.40 -19.85 3.73
N GLN A 590 -8.02 -18.87 4.40
CA GLN A 590 -9.46 -18.81 4.55
C GLN A 590 -10.15 -18.58 3.20
N ILE A 591 -9.63 -17.64 2.40
CA ILE A 591 -10.18 -17.27 1.09
C ILE A 591 -10.17 -18.50 0.17
N GLU A 592 -9.03 -19.17 0.01
CA GLU A 592 -8.92 -20.37 -0.83
C GLU A 592 -9.78 -21.53 -0.32
N THR A 593 -9.91 -21.69 1.00
CA THR A 593 -10.81 -22.69 1.59
C THR A 593 -12.27 -22.40 1.25
N ASP A 594 -12.70 -21.14 1.29
CA ASP A 594 -14.07 -20.75 0.93
C ASP A 594 -14.32 -20.91 -0.57
N VAL A 595 -13.33 -20.61 -1.41
CA VAL A 595 -13.38 -20.93 -2.85
C VAL A 595 -13.61 -22.43 -3.04
N ASP A 596 -12.81 -23.28 -2.40
CA ASP A 596 -12.94 -24.74 -2.51
C ASP A 596 -14.29 -25.26 -2.03
N LEU A 597 -14.81 -24.69 -0.95
CA LEU A 597 -16.12 -25.07 -0.40
C LEU A 597 -17.25 -24.77 -1.39
N TRP A 598 -17.22 -23.64 -2.11
CA TRP A 598 -18.21 -23.37 -3.16
C TRP A 598 -18.25 -24.48 -4.21
N TYR A 599 -17.10 -24.86 -4.76
CA TYR A 599 -17.01 -25.92 -5.77
C TYR A 599 -17.29 -27.32 -5.20
N THR A 600 -17.02 -27.56 -3.92
CA THR A 600 -17.27 -28.84 -3.26
C THR A 600 -18.74 -29.04 -2.91
N LEU A 601 -19.39 -28.00 -2.37
CA LEU A 601 -20.79 -28.05 -1.93
C LEU A 601 -21.77 -27.94 -3.09
N TYR A 602 -21.40 -27.23 -4.16
CA TYR A 602 -22.25 -27.00 -5.33
C TYR A 602 -21.55 -27.42 -6.65
N PRO A 603 -21.15 -28.70 -6.78
CA PRO A 603 -20.29 -29.16 -7.86
C PRO A 603 -20.94 -28.98 -9.24
N GLY A 604 -20.19 -28.41 -10.18
CA GLY A 604 -20.62 -28.22 -11.57
C GLY A 604 -21.59 -27.07 -11.81
N HIS A 605 -22.00 -26.33 -10.78
CA HIS A 605 -22.95 -25.22 -10.91
C HIS A 605 -22.39 -23.85 -10.52
N ILE A 606 -21.17 -23.79 -9.98
CA ILE A 606 -20.44 -22.55 -9.71
C ILE A 606 -19.55 -22.23 -10.91
N GLY A 607 -19.78 -21.06 -11.52
CA GLY A 607 -19.03 -20.54 -12.66
C GLY A 607 -17.92 -19.56 -12.29
N GLY A 608 -17.73 -19.27 -11.00
CA GLY A 608 -16.78 -18.26 -10.57
C GLY A 608 -16.88 -17.85 -9.11
N ILE A 609 -16.13 -16.82 -8.72
CA ILE A 609 -16.02 -16.30 -7.36
C ILE A 609 -16.13 -14.77 -7.35
N PHE A 610 -16.90 -14.27 -6.39
CA PHE A 610 -16.98 -12.86 -6.04
C PHE A 610 -16.20 -12.62 -4.75
N PHE A 611 -15.02 -12.01 -4.85
CA PHE A 611 -14.20 -11.62 -3.70
C PHE A 611 -14.68 -10.26 -3.17
N ASP A 612 -15.34 -10.28 -2.01
CA ASP A 612 -15.87 -9.08 -1.37
C ASP A 612 -14.95 -8.54 -0.28
N GLU A 613 -15.19 -7.28 0.13
CA GLU A 613 -14.36 -6.54 1.07
C GLU A 613 -12.89 -6.47 0.60
N GLY A 614 -12.69 -6.19 -0.69
CA GLY A 614 -11.39 -6.05 -1.32
C GLY A 614 -10.61 -4.85 -0.80
N TRP A 615 -9.34 -5.04 -0.43
CA TRP A 615 -8.46 -3.91 -0.10
C TRP A 615 -8.04 -3.21 -1.39
N ASN A 616 -8.21 -1.88 -1.46
CA ASN A 616 -8.01 -1.07 -2.67
C ASN A 616 -6.78 -0.16 -2.60
N ASP A 617 -5.77 -0.55 -1.85
CA ASP A 617 -4.44 0.06 -1.85
C ASP A 617 -3.45 -1.01 -2.31
N CYS A 618 -2.54 -0.63 -3.21
CA CYS A 618 -1.56 -1.54 -3.81
C CYS A 618 -0.67 -2.19 -2.74
N GLY A 619 -0.39 -1.45 -1.66
CA GLY A 619 0.60 -1.76 -0.65
C GLY A 619 2.03 -1.51 -1.15
N PRO A 620 3.02 -1.64 -0.24
CA PRO A 620 4.42 -1.55 -0.63
C PRO A 620 4.74 -2.62 -1.68
N ASP A 621 5.39 -2.20 -2.77
CA ASP A 621 5.74 -3.06 -3.91
C ASP A 621 4.55 -3.88 -4.45
N ASN A 622 3.33 -3.30 -4.45
CA ASN A 622 2.10 -3.91 -4.97
C ASN A 622 1.65 -5.19 -4.25
N VAL A 623 2.15 -5.46 -3.04
CA VAL A 623 1.94 -6.73 -2.31
C VAL A 623 0.47 -7.17 -2.21
N TYR A 624 -0.48 -6.26 -2.07
CA TYR A 624 -1.89 -6.60 -1.93
C TYR A 624 -2.54 -6.92 -3.28
N SER A 625 -2.29 -6.08 -4.29
CA SER A 625 -2.77 -6.32 -5.65
C SER A 625 -2.22 -7.63 -6.24
N GLU A 626 -0.94 -7.93 -5.98
CA GLU A 626 -0.30 -9.18 -6.39
C GLU A 626 -0.86 -10.39 -5.64
N LEU A 627 -1.24 -10.24 -4.38
CA LEU A 627 -1.88 -11.32 -3.63
C LEU A 627 -3.26 -11.65 -4.21
N TYR A 628 -4.09 -10.65 -4.52
CA TYR A 628 -5.39 -10.91 -5.16
C TYR A 628 -5.23 -11.51 -6.56
N ARG A 629 -4.25 -11.05 -7.34
CA ARG A 629 -3.88 -11.69 -8.61
C ARG A 629 -3.55 -13.16 -8.38
N GLN A 630 -2.65 -13.47 -7.45
CA GLN A 630 -2.29 -14.86 -7.14
C GLN A 630 -3.51 -15.70 -6.73
N ILE A 631 -4.39 -15.21 -5.86
CA ILE A 631 -5.62 -15.89 -5.46
C ILE A 631 -6.53 -16.19 -6.68
N THR A 632 -6.70 -15.22 -7.57
CA THR A 632 -7.46 -15.38 -8.83
C THR A 632 -6.82 -16.44 -9.72
N GLU A 633 -5.50 -16.39 -9.90
CA GLU A 633 -4.75 -17.36 -10.69
C GLU A 633 -4.84 -18.78 -10.12
N ASN A 634 -4.70 -18.92 -8.81
CA ASN A 634 -4.84 -20.19 -8.09
C ASN A 634 -6.25 -20.75 -8.30
N THR A 635 -7.27 -19.89 -8.15
CA THR A 635 -8.68 -20.23 -8.37
C THR A 635 -8.91 -20.74 -9.78
N LYS A 636 -8.42 -20.03 -10.80
CA LYS A 636 -8.58 -20.42 -12.21
C LYS A 636 -7.80 -21.67 -12.59
N ARG A 637 -6.61 -21.88 -12.02
CA ARG A 637 -5.82 -23.11 -12.24
C ARG A 637 -6.49 -24.34 -11.63
N LYS A 638 -7.12 -24.19 -10.47
CA LYS A 638 -7.84 -25.27 -9.78
C LYS A 638 -9.23 -25.52 -10.38
N TYR A 639 -9.90 -24.45 -10.82
CA TYR A 639 -11.23 -24.45 -11.40
C TYR A 639 -11.21 -23.72 -12.76
N PRO A 640 -10.80 -24.40 -13.84
CA PRO A 640 -10.74 -23.81 -15.17
C PRO A 640 -12.10 -23.23 -15.61
N GLY A 641 -12.08 -22.00 -16.11
CA GLY A 641 -13.29 -21.28 -16.50
C GLY A 641 -13.94 -20.45 -15.38
N ALA A 642 -13.34 -20.40 -14.18
CA ALA A 642 -13.80 -19.52 -13.11
C ALA A 642 -13.74 -18.03 -13.50
N PHE A 643 -14.91 -17.39 -13.52
CA PHE A 643 -15.05 -15.94 -13.59
C PHE A 643 -14.79 -15.31 -12.20
N THR A 644 -13.94 -14.30 -12.13
CA THR A 644 -13.50 -13.71 -10.86
C THR A 644 -13.81 -12.23 -10.82
N VAL A 645 -14.38 -11.79 -9.70
CA VAL A 645 -14.68 -10.38 -9.43
C VAL A 645 -14.01 -9.98 -8.13
N LEU A 646 -13.40 -8.79 -8.08
CA LEU A 646 -12.93 -8.18 -6.84
C LEU A 646 -13.75 -6.92 -6.54
N ASN A 647 -14.35 -6.88 -5.35
CA ASN A 647 -15.16 -5.77 -4.87
C ASN A 647 -14.57 -5.08 -3.63
N PRO A 648 -13.98 -3.89 -3.78
CA PRO A 648 -13.65 -3.00 -2.66
C PRO A 648 -14.78 -2.03 -2.27
N GLY A 649 -15.89 -2.01 -3.00
CA GLY A 649 -16.98 -1.04 -2.86
C GLY A 649 -16.63 0.40 -3.25
N SER A 650 -15.48 0.62 -3.90
CA SER A 650 -14.93 1.96 -4.17
C SER A 650 -13.95 1.94 -5.36
N THR A 651 -13.37 3.10 -5.69
CA THR A 651 -12.36 3.22 -6.75
C THR A 651 -11.16 2.30 -6.49
N MET A 652 -10.56 1.79 -7.57
CA MET A 652 -9.46 0.84 -7.51
C MET A 652 -8.25 1.35 -8.30
N PRO A 653 -7.04 1.39 -7.74
CA PRO A 653 -5.85 1.85 -8.45
C PRO A 653 -5.39 0.86 -9.53
N GLN A 654 -4.58 1.35 -10.48
CA GLN A 654 -4.19 0.58 -11.67
C GLN A 654 -3.49 -0.75 -11.36
N CYS A 655 -2.78 -0.88 -10.24
CA CYS A 655 -2.11 -2.12 -9.85
C CYS A 655 -3.06 -3.34 -9.76
N PHE A 656 -4.37 -3.13 -9.57
CA PHE A 656 -5.37 -4.19 -9.50
C PHE A 656 -5.95 -4.62 -10.85
N VAL A 657 -5.55 -4.02 -11.97
CA VAL A 657 -6.12 -4.41 -13.29
C VAL A 657 -5.93 -5.89 -13.60
N ASN A 658 -4.95 -6.57 -13.00
CA ASN A 658 -4.73 -8.00 -13.20
C ASN A 658 -5.28 -8.86 -12.05
N SER A 659 -5.91 -8.29 -11.03
CA SER A 659 -6.28 -9.03 -9.82
C SER A 659 -7.56 -9.85 -9.95
N ALA A 660 -8.39 -9.58 -10.95
CA ALA A 660 -9.65 -10.29 -11.25
C ALA A 660 -10.08 -10.03 -12.71
N ASP A 661 -11.02 -10.82 -13.24
CA ASP A 661 -11.59 -10.56 -14.57
C ASP A 661 -12.30 -9.20 -14.61
N THR A 662 -13.12 -8.93 -13.59
CA THR A 662 -13.87 -7.68 -13.42
C THR A 662 -13.59 -7.06 -12.04
N LEU A 663 -13.51 -5.74 -11.99
CA LEU A 663 -13.37 -4.94 -10.77
C LEU A 663 -14.66 -4.16 -10.53
N LEU A 664 -15.22 -4.28 -9.32
CA LEU A 664 -16.39 -3.50 -8.92
C LEU A 664 -15.93 -2.16 -8.35
N THR A 665 -15.77 -1.16 -9.22
CA THR A 665 -15.11 0.11 -8.86
C THR A 665 -16.06 1.20 -8.35
N PHE A 666 -17.35 0.89 -8.19
CA PHE A 666 -18.32 1.81 -7.61
C PHE A 666 -19.49 1.05 -6.98
N GLU A 667 -19.78 1.35 -5.71
CA GLU A 667 -20.92 0.82 -4.97
C GLU A 667 -21.52 1.92 -4.07
N SER A 668 -22.50 2.67 -4.57
CA SER A 668 -23.16 3.71 -3.77
C SER A 668 -24.52 4.12 -4.34
N SER A 669 -25.15 5.11 -3.71
CA SER A 669 -26.45 5.64 -4.15
C SER A 669 -26.34 6.40 -5.47
N TRP A 670 -27.47 6.58 -6.16
CA TRP A 670 -27.59 7.44 -7.32
C TRP A 670 -27.06 8.85 -7.09
N GLU A 671 -27.40 9.45 -5.95
CA GLU A 671 -26.95 10.80 -5.59
C GLU A 671 -25.42 10.88 -5.54
N ASN A 672 -24.78 9.91 -4.91
CA ASN A 672 -23.32 9.82 -4.87
C ASN A 672 -22.73 9.52 -6.24
N TYR A 673 -23.39 8.70 -7.05
CA TYR A 673 -22.96 8.44 -8.41
C TYR A 673 -22.98 9.73 -9.23
N GLN A 674 -23.93 10.63 -9.03
CA GLN A 674 -23.93 11.91 -9.74
C GLN A 674 -22.91 12.91 -9.19
N ALA A 675 -22.87 13.11 -7.87
CA ALA A 675 -22.17 14.24 -7.26
C ALA A 675 -20.75 13.91 -6.77
N ASN A 676 -20.49 12.67 -6.38
CA ASN A 676 -19.30 12.25 -5.64
C ASN A 676 -18.55 11.11 -6.32
N TYR A 677 -18.82 10.85 -7.60
CA TYR A 677 -18.09 9.83 -8.36
C TYR A 677 -16.65 10.27 -8.59
N ILE A 678 -15.72 9.40 -8.19
CA ILE A 678 -14.30 9.54 -8.49
C ILE A 678 -13.99 8.53 -9.60
N PRO A 679 -13.47 8.96 -10.77
CA PRO A 679 -13.03 8.05 -11.81
C PRO A 679 -11.76 7.32 -11.38
N ASN A 680 -11.55 6.12 -11.94
CA ASN A 680 -10.23 5.50 -11.88
C ASN A 680 -9.22 6.37 -12.65
N ASP A 681 -7.97 6.38 -12.20
CA ASP A 681 -6.85 7.07 -12.86
C ASP A 681 -6.32 6.32 -14.10
N TRP A 682 -6.90 5.15 -14.40
CA TRP A 682 -6.62 4.32 -15.57
C TRP A 682 -7.88 4.05 -16.39
N THR A 683 -7.67 3.73 -17.67
CA THR A 683 -8.74 3.34 -18.60
C THR A 683 -8.73 1.83 -18.80
N ALA A 684 -9.90 1.20 -18.67
CA ALA A 684 -10.05 -0.23 -18.91
C ALA A 684 -9.76 -0.58 -20.38
N ALA A 685 -8.92 -1.60 -20.59
CA ALA A 685 -8.65 -2.14 -21.93
C ALA A 685 -9.84 -2.93 -22.49
N ASN A 686 -10.64 -3.56 -21.62
CA ASN A 686 -11.81 -4.37 -21.98
C ASN A 686 -13.09 -3.74 -21.43
N TRP A 687 -14.17 -3.83 -22.21
CA TRP A 687 -15.44 -3.18 -21.90
C TRP A 687 -16.13 -3.72 -20.64
N ASP A 688 -15.82 -4.96 -20.21
CA ASP A 688 -16.41 -5.66 -19.06
C ASP A 688 -15.50 -5.68 -17.82
N LYS A 689 -14.40 -4.92 -17.86
CA LYS A 689 -13.46 -4.82 -16.75
C LYS A 689 -14.04 -4.11 -15.53
N ILE A 690 -15.03 -3.24 -15.74
CA ILE A 690 -15.61 -2.38 -14.72
C ILE A 690 -17.06 -2.79 -14.43
N TRP A 691 -17.37 -2.96 -13.15
CA TRP A 691 -18.72 -3.14 -12.64
C TRP A 691 -19.10 -2.00 -11.69
N HIS A 692 -20.27 -1.38 -11.92
CA HIS A 692 -20.88 -0.44 -10.96
C HIS A 692 -22.19 -1.00 -10.36
N ILE A 693 -22.34 -0.86 -9.05
CA ILE A 693 -23.61 -1.01 -8.33
C ILE A 693 -24.14 0.37 -7.95
N ILE A 694 -25.37 0.66 -8.32
CA ILE A 694 -26.01 1.97 -8.13
C ILE A 694 -27.39 1.74 -7.52
N TYR A 695 -27.53 1.99 -6.22
CA TYR A 695 -28.81 1.86 -5.51
C TYR A 695 -29.52 3.21 -5.38
N ASN A 696 -30.76 3.21 -4.87
CA ASN A 696 -31.62 4.39 -4.78
C ASN A 696 -31.83 5.08 -6.14
N VAL A 697 -32.07 4.31 -7.21
CA VAL A 697 -32.36 4.82 -8.56
C VAL A 697 -33.85 4.67 -8.87
N PRO A 698 -34.67 5.72 -8.75
CA PRO A 698 -36.08 5.68 -9.13
C PRO A 698 -36.28 5.29 -10.60
N GLN A 699 -37.35 4.55 -10.88
CA GLN A 699 -37.65 4.05 -12.23
C GLN A 699 -37.68 5.16 -13.31
N GLY A 700 -38.17 6.35 -12.96
CA GLY A 700 -38.29 7.48 -13.88
C GLY A 700 -36.96 8.02 -14.43
N ILE A 701 -35.84 7.72 -13.77
CA ILE A 701 -34.49 8.18 -14.16
C ILE A 701 -33.57 7.04 -14.59
N LEU A 702 -34.09 5.82 -14.76
CA LEU A 702 -33.30 4.65 -15.15
C LEU A 702 -32.47 4.87 -16.42
N GLY A 703 -33.05 5.57 -17.40
CA GLY A 703 -32.35 5.90 -18.65
C GLY A 703 -31.08 6.72 -18.42
N ASP A 704 -31.13 7.69 -17.51
CA ASP A 704 -29.99 8.54 -17.18
C ASP A 704 -28.91 7.74 -16.45
N ALA A 705 -29.29 6.86 -15.53
CA ALA A 705 -28.35 5.99 -14.82
C ALA A 705 -27.64 5.00 -15.76
N LEU A 706 -28.37 4.42 -16.71
CA LEU A 706 -27.82 3.53 -17.74
C LEU A 706 -26.87 4.27 -18.68
N ALA A 707 -27.28 5.44 -19.18
CA ALA A 707 -26.42 6.26 -20.03
C ALA A 707 -25.13 6.67 -19.30
N LEU A 708 -25.24 7.12 -18.04
CA LEU A 708 -24.09 7.56 -17.25
C LEU A 708 -23.16 6.40 -16.88
N SER A 709 -23.69 5.20 -16.59
CA SER A 709 -22.87 4.01 -16.37
C SER A 709 -22.12 3.56 -17.62
N SER A 710 -22.76 3.60 -18.79
CA SER A 710 -22.09 3.32 -20.04
C SER A 710 -21.01 4.36 -20.35
N GLN A 711 -21.27 5.65 -20.12
CA GLN A 711 -20.29 6.72 -20.31
C GLN A 711 -19.05 6.55 -19.42
N ARG A 712 -19.23 5.99 -18.22
CA ARG A 712 -18.15 5.72 -17.26
C ARG A 712 -17.48 4.36 -17.45
N GLY A 713 -17.77 3.67 -18.56
CA GLY A 713 -17.09 2.44 -18.95
C GLY A 713 -17.54 1.17 -18.21
N ALA A 714 -18.67 1.21 -17.48
CA ALA A 714 -19.17 0.03 -16.77
C ALA A 714 -19.82 -0.96 -17.74
N GLY A 715 -19.17 -2.11 -17.94
CA GLY A 715 -19.71 -3.22 -18.72
C GLY A 715 -20.66 -4.11 -17.91
N LEU A 716 -20.48 -4.17 -16.59
CA LEU A 716 -21.41 -4.84 -15.69
C LEU A 716 -22.11 -3.78 -14.82
N ILE A 717 -23.41 -3.96 -14.59
CA ILE A 717 -24.22 -3.05 -13.78
C ILE A 717 -25.17 -3.80 -12.84
N HIS A 718 -25.40 -3.21 -11.66
CA HIS A 718 -26.52 -3.53 -10.79
C HIS A 718 -27.23 -2.23 -10.42
N ILE A 719 -28.37 -1.94 -11.04
CA ILE A 719 -29.13 -0.71 -10.79
C ILE A 719 -30.43 -1.10 -10.09
N ILE A 720 -30.71 -0.49 -8.94
CA ILE A 720 -31.79 -0.88 -8.03
C ILE A 720 -32.47 0.36 -7.46
N ASP A 721 -33.79 0.29 -7.22
CA ASP A 721 -34.59 1.34 -6.58
C ASP A 721 -34.61 1.27 -5.04
N ASP A 722 -34.01 0.23 -4.45
CA ASP A 722 -33.96 0.04 -3.01
C ASP A 722 -32.89 0.92 -2.35
N ILE A 723 -32.96 1.04 -1.02
CA ILE A 723 -32.16 1.95 -0.20
C ILE A 723 -31.44 1.20 0.93
N LEU A 724 -30.54 1.91 1.63
CA LEU A 724 -29.91 1.41 2.85
C LEU A 724 -30.96 1.09 3.94
N PRO A 725 -30.68 0.12 4.85
CA PRO A 725 -29.37 -0.47 5.14
C PRO A 725 -28.96 -1.65 4.24
N ASN A 726 -29.85 -2.24 3.45
CA ASN A 726 -29.53 -3.40 2.63
C ASN A 726 -30.28 -3.38 1.29
N PRO A 727 -29.75 -2.71 0.25
CA PRO A 727 -30.40 -2.64 -1.05
C PRO A 727 -30.35 -3.96 -1.86
N TYR A 728 -29.79 -5.03 -1.30
CA TYR A 728 -29.51 -6.29 -1.99
C TYR A 728 -30.46 -7.43 -1.60
N ASP A 729 -31.41 -7.19 -0.70
CA ASP A 729 -32.38 -8.18 -0.21
C ASP A 729 -33.69 -8.22 -0.99
N THR A 730 -33.85 -7.37 -2.00
CA THR A 730 -34.99 -7.38 -2.92
C THR A 730 -34.57 -7.35 -4.39
N LEU A 731 -35.48 -7.77 -5.27
CA LEU A 731 -35.37 -7.58 -6.72
C LEU A 731 -36.42 -6.56 -7.16
N PRO A 732 -36.05 -5.51 -7.93
CA PRO A 732 -36.99 -4.50 -8.40
C PRO A 732 -38.20 -5.10 -9.13
N SER A 733 -39.25 -4.29 -9.32
CA SER A 733 -40.45 -4.71 -10.05
C SER A 733 -40.10 -5.23 -11.46
N ASP A 734 -40.93 -6.12 -12.02
CA ASP A 734 -40.65 -6.65 -13.37
C ASP A 734 -40.58 -5.53 -14.41
N SER A 735 -41.43 -4.50 -14.29
CA SER A 735 -41.40 -3.34 -15.18
C SER A 735 -40.07 -2.58 -15.15
N TYR A 736 -39.44 -2.49 -13.97
CA TYR A 736 -38.13 -1.86 -13.77
C TYR A 736 -37.03 -2.68 -14.46
N MET A 737 -37.01 -4.00 -14.18
CA MET A 737 -36.02 -4.90 -14.77
C MET A 737 -36.13 -4.98 -16.30
N GLN A 738 -37.35 -5.02 -16.83
CA GLN A 738 -37.59 -5.01 -18.29
C GLN A 738 -37.10 -3.73 -18.97
N GLN A 739 -37.21 -2.58 -18.29
CA GLN A 739 -36.68 -1.31 -18.80
C GLN A 739 -35.16 -1.36 -18.95
N ILE A 740 -34.44 -1.89 -17.95
CA ILE A 740 -32.99 -2.09 -18.04
C ILE A 740 -32.64 -3.09 -19.16
N MET A 741 -33.28 -4.26 -19.19
CA MET A 741 -32.99 -5.32 -20.17
C MET A 741 -33.24 -4.88 -21.62
N THR A 742 -34.21 -4.00 -21.85
CA THR A 742 -34.51 -3.44 -23.18
C THR A 742 -33.46 -2.42 -23.62
N ALA A 743 -32.88 -1.66 -22.68
CA ALA A 743 -31.93 -0.60 -22.96
C ALA A 743 -30.49 -1.10 -23.18
N ILE A 744 -30.08 -2.17 -22.51
CA ILE A 744 -28.73 -2.72 -22.64
C ILE A 744 -28.62 -3.67 -23.84
N ASN A 745 -27.43 -3.80 -24.43
CA ASN A 745 -27.18 -4.73 -25.53
C ASN A 745 -27.04 -6.19 -25.04
N GLY A 746 -26.49 -6.41 -23.85
CA GLY A 746 -26.16 -7.73 -23.33
C GLY A 746 -24.92 -8.35 -23.97
N GLY A 747 -24.47 -9.47 -23.41
CA GLY A 747 -23.33 -10.27 -23.84
C GLY A 747 -23.08 -11.42 -22.86
N SER A 748 -21.84 -11.92 -22.81
CA SER A 748 -21.38 -12.82 -21.76
C SER A 748 -20.17 -12.24 -20.99
N PRO A 749 -19.97 -12.58 -19.70
CA PRO A 749 -18.77 -12.19 -18.95
C PRO A 749 -17.53 -12.80 -19.59
N GLN A 750 -16.47 -12.02 -19.79
CA GLN A 750 -15.22 -12.54 -20.32
C GLN A 750 -14.39 -13.15 -19.20
N VAL A 751 -14.04 -14.42 -19.37
CA VAL A 751 -13.15 -15.13 -18.45
C VAL A 751 -11.75 -15.11 -19.04
N LEU A 752 -10.84 -14.40 -18.38
CA LEU A 752 -9.43 -14.40 -18.76
C LEU A 752 -8.81 -15.75 -18.37
N THR A 753 -7.95 -16.26 -19.23
CA THR A 753 -7.14 -17.42 -18.90
C THR A 753 -6.09 -17.03 -17.87
N PRO A 754 -5.79 -17.90 -16.89
CA PRO A 754 -4.70 -17.64 -15.96
C PRO A 754 -3.38 -17.40 -16.69
N PHE A 755 -2.57 -16.48 -16.19
CA PHE A 755 -1.25 -16.15 -16.73
C PHE A 755 -0.36 -17.39 -16.76
N VAL A 756 0.20 -17.68 -17.93
CA VAL A 756 1.19 -18.75 -18.11
C VAL A 756 2.57 -18.12 -18.11
N ASN A 757 3.21 -18.03 -16.94
CA ASN A 757 4.58 -17.51 -16.86
C ASN A 757 5.53 -18.47 -16.12
N PRO A 758 5.93 -19.59 -16.75
CA PRO A 758 7.11 -20.32 -16.34
C PRO A 758 8.34 -19.75 -17.06
N VAL A 759 8.88 -18.62 -16.59
CA VAL A 759 10.20 -18.14 -17.03
C VAL A 759 11.02 -17.78 -15.79
N GLY A 760 11.71 -18.78 -15.25
CA GLY A 760 12.54 -18.67 -14.06
C GLY A 760 13.21 -19.99 -13.75
N LEU A 761 13.85 -20.09 -12.59
CA LEU A 761 14.50 -21.33 -12.16
C LEU A 761 13.53 -22.20 -11.35
N PRO A 762 13.69 -23.54 -11.38
CA PRO A 762 12.98 -24.42 -10.47
C PRO A 762 13.31 -24.05 -9.03
N ALA A 763 12.29 -24.14 -8.18
CA ALA A 763 12.47 -23.93 -6.75
C ALA A 763 13.29 -25.06 -6.12
N ALA A 764 14.09 -24.71 -5.11
CA ALA A 764 14.72 -25.72 -4.27
C ALA A 764 13.70 -26.38 -3.32
N THR A 765 13.87 -27.67 -3.04
CA THR A 765 13.10 -28.37 -2.00
C THR A 765 13.16 -27.58 -0.67
N PRO A 766 12.01 -27.43 0.02
CA PRO A 766 11.93 -26.56 1.18
C PRO A 766 12.62 -27.17 2.40
N GLY A 767 13.03 -26.28 3.32
CA GLY A 767 13.59 -26.67 4.61
C GLY A 767 12.59 -27.43 5.49
N ALA A 768 12.98 -27.71 6.73
CA ALA A 768 12.16 -28.48 7.65
C ALA A 768 10.79 -27.81 7.89
N LEU A 769 9.72 -28.56 7.66
CA LEU A 769 8.36 -28.22 8.03
C LEU A 769 8.13 -28.57 9.51
N SER A 770 7.39 -27.73 10.23
CA SER A 770 7.05 -27.93 11.64
C SER A 770 5.61 -27.52 11.96
N VAL A 771 5.03 -28.18 12.96
CA VAL A 771 3.75 -27.78 13.57
C VAL A 771 4.06 -26.79 14.69
N VAL A 772 3.54 -25.56 14.56
CA VAL A 772 3.70 -24.50 15.56
C VAL A 772 2.68 -24.67 16.69
N LYS A 773 1.41 -24.88 16.33
CA LYS A 773 0.32 -25.14 17.27
C LYS A 773 -0.82 -25.88 16.58
N PHE A 774 -1.68 -26.50 17.36
CA PHE A 774 -2.93 -27.08 16.89
C PHE A 774 -4.06 -26.81 17.88
N GLU A 775 -5.24 -26.58 17.32
CA GLU A 775 -6.43 -26.07 17.98
C GLU A 775 -7.63 -26.99 17.67
N TYR A 776 -8.85 -26.59 18.06
CA TYR A 776 -10.05 -27.41 17.83
C TYR A 776 -10.38 -27.66 16.35
N THR A 777 -10.04 -26.71 15.47
CA THR A 777 -10.39 -26.78 14.03
C THR A 777 -9.25 -26.35 13.11
N SER A 778 -8.03 -26.21 13.66
CA SER A 778 -6.91 -25.71 12.88
C SER A 778 -5.55 -26.23 13.32
N VAL A 779 -4.60 -26.19 12.40
CA VAL A 779 -3.18 -26.50 12.62
C VAL A 779 -2.34 -25.38 12.00
N THR A 780 -1.42 -24.81 12.78
CA THR A 780 -0.47 -23.80 12.29
C THR A 780 0.84 -24.45 11.92
N LEU A 781 1.30 -24.22 10.69
CA LEU A 781 2.50 -24.77 10.09
C LEU A 781 3.53 -23.68 9.85
N ARG A 782 4.82 -24.01 9.96
CA ARG A 782 5.94 -23.12 9.61
C ARG A 782 7.06 -23.88 8.91
N TRP A 783 7.66 -23.26 7.89
CA TRP A 783 8.83 -23.75 7.17
C TRP A 783 9.81 -22.60 6.88
N SER A 784 10.97 -22.93 6.30
CA SER A 784 11.97 -21.94 5.85
C SER A 784 11.79 -21.64 4.36
N SER A 785 12.17 -20.43 3.94
CA SER A 785 12.12 -20.03 2.53
C SER A 785 13.02 -20.89 1.64
N SER A 786 12.56 -21.19 0.43
CA SER A 786 13.31 -21.86 -0.62
C SER A 786 13.85 -20.88 -1.65
N ALA A 787 15.06 -21.15 -2.15
CA ALA A 787 15.58 -20.43 -3.30
C ALA A 787 14.68 -20.59 -4.53
N ASN A 788 14.50 -19.50 -5.28
CA ASN A 788 13.69 -19.40 -6.50
C ASN A 788 12.19 -19.71 -6.32
N ALA A 789 11.69 -19.84 -5.09
CA ALA A 789 10.27 -20.03 -4.86
C ALA A 789 9.50 -18.74 -5.18
N ILE A 790 8.48 -18.85 -6.04
CA ILE A 790 7.50 -17.79 -6.28
C ILE A 790 6.21 -18.01 -5.47
N GLY A 791 6.05 -19.21 -4.90
CA GLY A 791 4.97 -19.56 -4.00
C GLY A 791 5.16 -20.94 -3.35
N TYR A 792 4.24 -21.33 -2.47
CA TYR A 792 4.23 -22.62 -1.80
C TYR A 792 2.86 -23.28 -1.88
N LYS A 793 2.84 -24.55 -2.24
CA LYS A 793 1.68 -25.42 -2.06
C LYS A 793 1.73 -26.09 -0.70
N VAL A 794 0.59 -26.07 0.00
CA VAL A 794 0.42 -26.78 1.28
C VAL A 794 -0.46 -28.00 1.05
N TYR A 795 0.00 -29.13 1.56
CA TYR A 795 -0.67 -30.42 1.42
C TYR A 795 -1.26 -30.89 2.74
N LEU A 796 -2.49 -31.40 2.69
CA LEU A 796 -3.16 -32.12 3.76
C LEU A 796 -3.47 -33.53 3.27
N ASN A 797 -2.95 -34.55 3.96
CA ASN A 797 -3.13 -35.96 3.60
C ASN A 797 -2.78 -36.27 2.14
N GLY A 798 -1.75 -35.59 1.62
CA GLY A 798 -1.27 -35.75 0.25
C GLY A 798 -2.01 -34.92 -0.81
N VAL A 799 -3.10 -34.23 -0.46
CA VAL A 799 -3.89 -33.36 -1.35
C VAL A 799 -3.47 -31.90 -1.18
N SER A 800 -3.25 -31.17 -2.28
CA SER A 800 -2.95 -29.74 -2.24
C SER A 800 -4.19 -28.97 -1.82
N ILE A 801 -4.10 -28.26 -0.70
CA ILE A 801 -5.22 -27.50 -0.13
C ILE A 801 -5.03 -25.99 -0.24
N LEU A 802 -3.79 -25.50 -0.31
CA LEU A 802 -3.50 -24.07 -0.39
C LEU A 802 -2.34 -23.79 -1.34
N GLU A 803 -2.34 -22.61 -1.96
CA GLU A 803 -1.22 -22.04 -2.70
C GLU A 803 -0.92 -20.61 -2.19
N LEU A 804 0.26 -20.39 -1.64
CA LEU A 804 0.64 -19.17 -0.93
C LEU A 804 1.77 -18.42 -1.64
N ALA A 805 1.85 -17.11 -1.45
CA ALA A 805 2.95 -16.29 -1.96
C ALA A 805 4.32 -16.71 -1.39
N ALA A 806 5.41 -16.41 -2.11
CA ALA A 806 6.78 -16.75 -1.70
C ALA A 806 7.19 -16.20 -0.31
N SER A 807 6.61 -15.07 0.10
CA SER A 807 6.87 -14.45 1.41
C SER A 807 6.17 -15.17 2.57
N MET A 808 5.19 -16.04 2.28
CA MET A 808 4.36 -16.69 3.29
C MET A 808 4.95 -18.05 3.67
N THR A 809 5.81 -18.08 4.69
CA THR A 809 6.44 -19.33 5.19
C THR A 809 5.82 -19.86 6.48
N GLN A 810 4.64 -19.36 6.83
CA GLN A 810 3.81 -19.82 7.94
C GLN A 810 2.34 -19.63 7.58
N VAL A 811 1.49 -20.60 7.94
CA VAL A 811 0.04 -20.51 7.72
C VAL A 811 -0.73 -21.33 8.75
N THR A 812 -1.92 -20.87 9.13
CA THR A 812 -2.91 -21.64 9.89
C THR A 812 -3.92 -22.28 8.94
N VAL A 813 -3.82 -23.61 8.78
CA VAL A 813 -4.80 -24.41 8.04
C VAL A 813 -6.05 -24.57 8.91
N GLY A 814 -7.18 -24.02 8.46
CA GLY A 814 -8.47 -24.06 9.15
C GLY A 814 -9.43 -25.12 8.61
N ASN A 815 -10.69 -25.05 9.06
CA ASN A 815 -11.79 -25.93 8.65
C ASN A 815 -11.51 -27.44 8.81
N LEU A 816 -10.64 -27.80 9.77
CA LEU A 816 -10.34 -29.19 10.09
C LEU A 816 -11.40 -29.75 11.04
N ALA A 817 -11.75 -31.03 10.85
CA ALA A 817 -12.71 -31.70 11.72
C ALA A 817 -12.21 -31.75 13.18
N VAL A 818 -13.09 -31.45 14.13
CA VAL A 818 -12.79 -31.40 15.56
C VAL A 818 -12.40 -32.78 16.12
N GLY A 819 -11.40 -32.81 17.01
CA GLY A 819 -10.95 -34.03 17.69
C GLY A 819 -10.37 -35.11 16.76
N THR A 820 -9.83 -34.72 15.62
CA THR A 820 -9.26 -35.63 14.62
C THR A 820 -7.76 -35.79 14.82
N SER A 821 -7.26 -37.02 14.72
CA SER A 821 -5.82 -37.31 14.79
C SER A 821 -5.31 -37.87 13.47
N GLY A 822 -4.00 -37.80 13.25
CA GLY A 822 -3.37 -38.43 12.09
C GLY A 822 -3.41 -37.62 10.81
N TYR A 823 -3.69 -36.31 10.88
CA TYR A 823 -3.45 -35.43 9.74
C TYR A 823 -1.97 -35.41 9.40
N THR A 824 -1.65 -35.49 8.12
CA THR A 824 -0.28 -35.35 7.61
C THR A 824 -0.18 -34.11 6.74
N PHE A 825 0.86 -33.33 6.98
CA PHE A 825 1.11 -32.07 6.27
C PHE A 825 2.45 -32.13 5.56
N ALA A 826 2.50 -31.54 4.37
CA ALA A 826 3.73 -31.32 3.61
C ALA A 826 3.64 -29.98 2.88
N VAL A 827 4.79 -29.42 2.49
CA VAL A 827 4.86 -28.19 1.70
C VAL A 827 5.78 -28.42 0.51
N SER A 828 5.48 -27.85 -0.64
CA SER A 828 6.40 -27.75 -1.77
C SER A 828 6.37 -26.34 -2.36
N PRO A 829 7.53 -25.75 -2.67
CA PRO A 829 7.60 -24.52 -3.41
C PRO A 829 7.38 -24.75 -4.90
N VAL A 830 6.79 -23.73 -5.52
CA VAL A 830 6.65 -23.56 -6.96
C VAL A 830 7.77 -22.63 -7.43
N GLY A 831 8.52 -23.06 -8.44
CA GLY A 831 9.61 -22.31 -9.05
C GLY A 831 9.12 -21.24 -10.03
N GLY A 832 10.02 -20.33 -10.41
CA GLY A 832 9.75 -19.34 -11.45
C GLY A 832 9.53 -19.96 -12.83
N ASP A 833 9.94 -21.22 -13.04
CA ASP A 833 9.57 -22.05 -14.20
C ASP A 833 8.19 -22.70 -14.07
N GLY A 834 7.37 -22.27 -13.11
CA GLY A 834 6.06 -22.84 -12.81
C GLY A 834 6.09 -24.29 -12.33
N SER A 835 7.28 -24.91 -12.20
CA SER A 835 7.41 -26.30 -11.78
C SER A 835 7.33 -26.40 -10.27
N GLU A 836 6.67 -27.46 -9.79
CA GLU A 836 6.65 -27.78 -8.38
C GLU A 836 7.88 -28.61 -8.02
N SER A 837 8.63 -28.17 -7.01
CA SER A 837 9.80 -28.90 -6.53
C SER A 837 9.43 -30.13 -5.68
N GLY A 838 10.43 -30.85 -5.16
CA GLY A 838 10.21 -31.90 -4.18
C GLY A 838 9.56 -31.37 -2.89
N LYS A 839 8.64 -32.15 -2.31
CA LYS A 839 7.96 -31.82 -1.04
C LYS A 839 8.94 -31.87 0.15
N SER A 840 8.63 -31.10 1.19
CA SER A 840 9.23 -31.20 2.52
C SER A 840 9.04 -32.61 3.11
N SER A 841 9.78 -32.92 4.17
CA SER A 841 9.39 -34.01 5.07
C SER A 841 7.97 -33.78 5.59
N SER A 842 7.16 -34.84 5.68
CA SER A 842 5.83 -34.73 6.24
C SER A 842 5.86 -34.59 7.76
N VAL A 843 4.97 -33.78 8.31
CA VAL A 843 4.71 -33.70 9.76
C VAL A 843 3.30 -34.16 10.06
N SER A 844 3.10 -34.79 11.22
CA SER A 844 1.78 -35.22 11.67
C SER A 844 1.25 -34.33 12.77
N SER A 845 -0.06 -34.05 12.75
CA SER A 845 -0.76 -33.34 13.81
C SER A 845 -2.20 -33.85 13.93
N GLY A 846 -2.96 -33.25 14.86
CA GLY A 846 -4.39 -33.45 15.01
C GLY A 846 -5.08 -32.14 15.39
N THR A 847 -6.34 -32.23 15.77
CA THR A 847 -7.12 -31.14 16.37
C THR A 847 -7.54 -31.51 17.78
N GLN A 848 -7.77 -30.49 18.61
CA GLN A 848 -8.22 -30.69 19.99
C GLN A 848 -9.63 -31.29 20.03
N SER A 849 -9.91 -32.05 21.09
CA SER A 849 -11.24 -32.64 21.35
C SER A 849 -11.96 -31.86 22.44
N PRO A 850 -13.26 -31.53 22.29
CA PRO A 850 -14.05 -30.99 23.39
C PRO A 850 -14.20 -32.03 24.50
N SER A 851 -14.48 -31.57 25.71
CA SER A 851 -14.76 -32.45 26.86
C SER A 851 -15.98 -33.36 26.64
N THR A 852 -16.91 -32.98 25.76
CA THR A 852 -18.06 -33.78 25.34
C THR A 852 -18.17 -33.76 23.82
N LYS A 853 -18.19 -34.93 23.19
CA LYS A 853 -18.31 -35.06 21.73
C LYS A 853 -19.58 -34.38 21.22
N GLY A 854 -19.45 -33.57 20.16
CA GLY A 854 -20.56 -32.82 19.56
C GLY A 854 -20.98 -31.56 20.33
N ARG A 855 -20.33 -31.25 21.46
CA ARG A 855 -20.61 -30.03 22.23
C ARG A 855 -19.55 -28.97 21.95
N TYR A 856 -19.90 -28.03 21.06
CA TYR A 856 -19.00 -26.96 20.59
C TYR A 856 -19.22 -25.60 21.26
N VAL A 857 -20.24 -25.50 22.13
CA VAL A 857 -20.46 -24.37 23.02
C VAL A 857 -20.28 -24.85 24.45
N ILE A 858 -19.26 -24.34 25.13
CA ILE A 858 -18.85 -24.75 26.48
C ILE A 858 -18.68 -23.53 27.40
N ASN A 859 -18.44 -23.76 28.69
CA ASN A 859 -18.17 -22.71 29.69
C ASN A 859 -19.20 -21.55 29.69
N THR A 860 -20.47 -21.90 29.50
CA THR A 860 -21.57 -20.93 29.47
C THR A 860 -21.85 -20.35 30.86
N SER A 861 -21.99 -19.04 30.97
CA SER A 861 -22.41 -18.36 32.21
C SER A 861 -23.27 -17.13 31.94
N VAL A 862 -24.10 -16.76 32.92
CA VAL A 862 -24.98 -15.59 32.85
C VAL A 862 -24.83 -14.80 34.16
N THR A 863 -24.69 -13.48 34.06
CA THR A 863 -24.62 -12.58 35.22
C THR A 863 -25.58 -11.42 35.01
N ASN A 864 -26.50 -11.22 35.96
CA ASN A 864 -27.55 -10.20 35.86
C ASN A 864 -27.24 -9.00 36.77
N SER A 865 -27.69 -7.83 36.34
CA SER A 865 -27.78 -6.60 37.12
C SER A 865 -29.19 -6.01 36.99
N ALA A 866 -29.46 -4.90 37.67
CA ALA A 866 -30.75 -4.22 37.52
C ALA A 866 -31.02 -3.76 36.08
N SER A 867 -29.99 -3.25 35.38
CA SER A 867 -30.12 -2.61 34.06
C SER A 867 -29.58 -3.42 32.88
N SER A 868 -28.86 -4.52 33.13
CA SER A 868 -28.22 -5.32 32.06
C SER A 868 -28.00 -6.78 32.45
N THR A 869 -27.85 -7.63 31.46
CA THR A 869 -27.50 -9.05 31.60
C THR A 869 -26.29 -9.36 30.73
N THR A 870 -25.29 -10.02 31.32
CA THR A 870 -24.08 -10.45 30.61
C THR A 870 -24.10 -11.96 30.40
N TYR A 871 -24.06 -12.38 29.13
CA TYR A 871 -23.91 -13.78 28.72
C TYR A 871 -22.46 -14.04 28.34
N LYS A 872 -21.92 -15.19 28.71
CA LYS A 872 -20.61 -15.65 28.26
C LYS A 872 -20.66 -17.10 27.80
N ALA A 873 -19.92 -17.42 26.75
CA ALA A 873 -19.75 -18.79 26.27
C ALA A 873 -18.43 -18.94 25.51
N ASP A 874 -17.80 -20.11 25.61
CA ASP A 874 -16.71 -20.50 24.74
C ASP A 874 -17.26 -21.20 23.50
N ILE A 875 -16.97 -20.65 22.33
CA ILE A 875 -17.38 -21.19 21.03
C ILE A 875 -16.11 -21.67 20.33
N ILE A 876 -15.90 -22.99 20.33
CA ILE A 876 -14.65 -23.61 19.87
C ILE A 876 -14.63 -23.92 18.37
N VAL A 877 -15.73 -23.66 17.67
CA VAL A 877 -15.87 -23.78 16.22
C VAL A 877 -16.08 -22.38 15.63
N PRO A 878 -15.33 -22.01 14.57
CA PRO A 878 -15.39 -20.68 13.99
C PRO A 878 -16.63 -20.51 13.08
N TYR A 879 -17.77 -20.18 13.67
CA TYR A 879 -19.00 -19.90 12.91
C TYR A 879 -18.97 -18.52 12.23
N ALA A 880 -19.66 -18.39 11.09
CA ALA A 880 -19.78 -17.11 10.36
C ALA A 880 -20.51 -16.03 11.17
N PHE A 881 -21.49 -16.42 11.99
CA PHE A 881 -22.08 -15.59 13.02
C PHE A 881 -22.64 -16.45 14.16
N VAL A 882 -22.95 -15.81 15.29
CA VAL A 882 -23.49 -16.46 16.48
C VAL A 882 -24.83 -15.81 16.83
N ARG A 883 -25.85 -16.65 17.04
CA ARG A 883 -27.14 -16.22 17.60
C ARG A 883 -27.27 -16.67 19.06
N VAL A 884 -27.62 -15.75 19.94
CA VAL A 884 -27.95 -16.05 21.34
C VAL A 884 -29.45 -15.88 21.52
N TYR A 885 -30.16 -16.99 21.63
CA TYR A 885 -31.60 -16.98 21.92
C TYR A 885 -31.81 -16.85 23.42
N ILE A 886 -32.60 -15.86 23.82
CA ILE A 886 -32.87 -15.52 25.21
C ILE A 886 -34.33 -15.85 25.50
N TRP A 887 -34.51 -16.68 26.52
CA TRP A 887 -35.81 -17.09 27.02
C TRP A 887 -36.03 -16.54 28.43
N ALA A 888 -37.17 -15.89 28.64
CA ALA A 888 -37.65 -15.52 29.97
C ALA A 888 -38.54 -16.66 30.51
N SER A 889 -37.98 -17.44 31.45
CA SER A 889 -38.61 -18.68 31.95
C SER A 889 -39.94 -18.47 32.68
N ASP A 890 -40.20 -17.26 33.16
CA ASP A 890 -41.41 -16.84 33.87
C ASP A 890 -42.58 -16.48 32.93
N LEU A 891 -42.32 -16.19 31.65
CA LEU A 891 -43.35 -15.83 30.67
C LEU A 891 -44.01 -17.04 29.98
N GLY A 892 -43.42 -18.24 30.10
CA GLY A 892 -43.85 -19.40 29.32
C GLY A 892 -43.80 -19.13 27.80
N CYS A 893 -44.45 -20.00 27.00
CA CYS A 893 -44.61 -19.77 25.57
C CYS A 893 -46.10 -19.66 25.25
N ASP A 894 -46.70 -18.54 25.68
CA ASP A 894 -48.10 -18.24 25.38
C ASP A 894 -48.23 -17.68 23.97
N TRP A 895 -48.71 -18.51 23.04
CA TRP A 895 -48.96 -18.16 21.65
C TRP A 895 -49.95 -17.02 21.43
N THR A 896 -50.70 -16.63 22.47
CA THR A 896 -51.77 -15.63 22.39
C THR A 896 -51.42 -14.30 23.04
N THR A 897 -50.72 -14.29 24.18
CA THR A 897 -50.40 -13.03 24.91
C THR A 897 -48.92 -12.68 25.01
N SER A 898 -48.02 -13.65 24.84
CA SER A 898 -46.56 -13.44 24.89
C SER A 898 -45.85 -14.43 23.95
N PRO A 899 -46.04 -14.29 22.63
CA PRO A 899 -45.53 -15.27 21.69
C PRO A 899 -44.00 -15.20 21.66
N GLY A 900 -43.36 -16.36 21.52
CA GLY A 900 -41.93 -16.49 21.34
C GLY A 900 -41.64 -17.46 20.19
N TRP A 901 -40.47 -17.33 19.57
CA TRP A 901 -40.08 -18.23 18.49
C TRP A 901 -39.67 -19.60 19.05
N PRO A 902 -40.26 -20.73 18.59
CA PRO A 902 -39.94 -22.06 19.09
C PRO A 902 -38.49 -22.45 18.79
N ILE A 903 -37.68 -22.66 19.83
CA ILE A 903 -36.33 -23.25 19.67
C ILE A 903 -36.44 -24.78 19.57
N ASN A 904 -37.39 -25.37 20.29
CA ASN A 904 -37.70 -26.79 20.20
C ASN A 904 -39.21 -27.02 20.23
N TYR A 905 -39.64 -28.20 19.78
CA TYR A 905 -41.03 -28.65 19.83
C TYR A 905 -41.24 -29.77 20.85
N ASN A 906 -40.37 -29.87 21.87
CA ASN A 906 -40.49 -30.93 22.87
C ASN A 906 -41.58 -30.57 23.88
N THR A 907 -42.68 -31.32 23.87
CA THR A 907 -43.87 -31.05 24.70
C THR A 907 -43.60 -31.03 26.20
N ASP A 908 -42.54 -31.72 26.65
CA ASP A 908 -42.20 -31.82 28.08
C ASP A 908 -41.10 -30.82 28.51
N SER A 909 -40.50 -30.09 27.56
CA SER A 909 -39.40 -29.13 27.81
C SER A 909 -39.37 -28.03 26.74
N TYR A 910 -40.52 -27.42 26.53
CA TYR A 910 -40.73 -26.43 25.49
C TYR A 910 -39.93 -25.16 25.76
N VAL A 911 -39.11 -24.74 24.80
CA VAL A 911 -38.30 -23.52 24.90
C VAL A 911 -38.62 -22.61 23.72
N CYS A 912 -38.94 -21.34 24.01
CA CYS A 912 -39.11 -20.30 23.00
C CYS A 912 -38.20 -19.11 23.29
N ALA A 913 -37.80 -18.41 22.24
CA ALA A 913 -37.01 -17.20 22.29
C ALA A 913 -37.92 -15.99 22.21
N HIS A 914 -37.85 -15.11 23.21
CA HIS A 914 -38.49 -13.79 23.18
C HIS A 914 -37.55 -12.71 22.70
N TYR A 915 -36.26 -12.90 22.95
CA TYR A 915 -35.20 -12.05 22.44
C TYR A 915 -34.13 -12.88 21.75
N MET A 916 -33.44 -12.27 20.81
CA MET A 916 -32.31 -12.86 20.12
C MET A 916 -31.21 -11.80 20.01
N ILE A 917 -29.97 -12.20 20.27
CA ILE A 917 -28.81 -11.44 19.84
C ILE A 917 -28.32 -12.07 18.55
N GLU A 918 -28.12 -11.26 17.51
CA GLU A 918 -27.42 -11.65 16.30
C GLU A 918 -26.36 -10.61 15.97
N GLY A 919 -25.11 -11.07 15.85
CA GLY A 919 -23.96 -10.16 15.76
C GLY A 919 -23.92 -9.24 16.97
N GLU A 920 -23.97 -7.93 16.73
CA GLU A 920 -24.00 -6.89 17.75
C GLU A 920 -25.39 -6.25 17.90
N THR A 921 -26.47 -6.94 17.50
CA THR A 921 -27.82 -6.38 17.53
C THR A 921 -28.77 -7.23 18.36
N LEU A 922 -29.57 -6.58 19.20
CA LEU A 922 -30.66 -7.17 19.96
C LEU A 922 -31.96 -7.07 19.19
N TYR A 923 -32.69 -8.17 19.17
CA TYR A 923 -34.01 -8.29 18.59
C TYR A 923 -35.03 -8.79 19.61
N GLN A 924 -36.26 -8.32 19.49
CA GLN A 924 -37.44 -8.85 20.18
C GLN A 924 -38.32 -9.58 19.18
N TYR A 925 -38.85 -10.73 19.56
CA TYR A 925 -39.76 -11.48 18.71
C TYR A 925 -41.06 -10.70 18.49
N SER A 926 -41.48 -10.57 17.23
CA SER A 926 -42.67 -9.81 16.83
C SER A 926 -43.67 -10.62 15.99
N GLY A 927 -43.44 -11.93 15.86
CA GLY A 927 -44.30 -12.80 15.08
C GLY A 927 -45.66 -13.04 15.74
N VAL A 928 -46.73 -12.98 14.93
CA VAL A 928 -48.10 -13.31 15.37
C VAL A 928 -48.38 -14.77 15.02
N VAL A 929 -48.75 -15.58 16.01
CA VAL A 929 -49.13 -16.98 15.80
C VAL A 929 -50.66 -17.07 15.83
N GLY A 930 -51.27 -17.35 14.68
CA GLY A 930 -52.72 -17.54 14.60
C GLY A 930 -53.14 -18.85 15.25
N GLY A 931 -54.40 -18.93 15.70
CA GLY A 931 -54.95 -20.13 16.38
C GLY A 931 -54.96 -21.43 15.54
N SER A 932 -54.53 -21.39 14.28
CA SER A 932 -54.44 -22.53 13.35
C SER A 932 -53.05 -22.75 12.72
N THR A 933 -52.05 -21.90 13.00
CA THR A 933 -50.69 -22.04 12.44
C THR A 933 -49.79 -22.84 13.37
N GLN A 934 -49.24 -23.96 12.89
CA GLN A 934 -48.25 -24.77 13.65
C GLN A 934 -46.84 -24.16 13.62
N ASN A 935 -46.56 -23.22 12.71
CA ASN A 935 -45.22 -22.64 12.53
C ASN A 935 -45.25 -21.15 12.88
N ALA A 936 -44.53 -20.78 13.94
CA ALA A 936 -44.32 -19.39 14.30
C ALA A 936 -43.44 -18.70 13.23
N PRO A 937 -43.84 -17.53 12.69
CA PRO A 937 -43.06 -16.87 11.65
C PRO A 937 -41.70 -16.39 12.19
N TRP A 938 -40.66 -16.42 11.37
CA TRP A 938 -39.38 -15.78 11.70
C TRP A 938 -39.53 -14.25 11.57
N SER A 939 -40.00 -13.60 12.64
CA SER A 939 -40.29 -12.17 12.67
C SER A 939 -39.72 -11.55 13.95
N TRP A 940 -38.87 -10.55 13.76
CA TRP A 940 -38.05 -9.94 14.80
C TRP A 940 -38.00 -8.43 14.62
N THR A 941 -38.24 -7.69 15.70
CA THR A 941 -38.10 -6.23 15.76
C THR A 941 -36.75 -5.90 16.38
N GLN A 942 -35.93 -5.12 15.66
CA GLN A 942 -34.65 -4.64 16.16
C GLN A 942 -34.85 -3.64 17.31
N LEU A 943 -34.18 -3.89 18.44
CA LEU A 943 -34.23 -3.00 19.61
C LEU A 943 -33.00 -2.08 19.71
N GLY A 944 -31.83 -2.53 19.29
CA GLY A 944 -30.61 -1.73 19.35
C GLY A 944 -29.33 -2.56 19.49
N PRO A 945 -28.17 -1.91 19.63
CA PRO A 945 -26.88 -2.60 19.67
C PRO A 945 -26.61 -3.31 21.00
N VAL A 946 -25.79 -4.36 20.94
CA VAL A 946 -25.28 -5.17 22.06
C VAL A 946 -23.76 -5.22 21.96
N PRO A 947 -23.02 -4.69 22.94
CA PRO A 947 -21.58 -4.87 23.00
C PRO A 947 -21.21 -6.36 23.04
N VAL A 948 -20.34 -6.78 22.12
CA VAL A 948 -19.78 -8.13 22.06
C VAL A 948 -18.27 -8.05 22.16
N VAL A 949 -17.68 -8.79 23.10
CA VAL A 949 -16.23 -8.92 23.25
C VAL A 949 -15.84 -10.37 23.04
N GLN A 950 -14.89 -10.62 22.14
CA GLN A 950 -14.29 -11.93 21.93
C GLN A 950 -12.84 -11.93 22.43
N SER A 951 -12.50 -12.90 23.28
CA SER A 951 -11.14 -13.17 23.73
C SER A 951 -10.82 -14.65 23.54
N GLY A 952 -10.08 -14.99 22.49
CA GLY A 952 -9.90 -16.38 22.07
C GLY A 952 -11.24 -17.01 21.69
N TYR A 953 -11.60 -18.12 22.34
CA TYR A 953 -12.90 -18.76 22.13
C TYR A 953 -14.03 -18.15 22.95
N THR A 954 -13.72 -17.30 23.95
CA THR A 954 -14.74 -16.75 24.86
C THR A 954 -15.42 -15.54 24.26
N TYR A 955 -16.72 -15.65 24.02
CA TYR A 955 -17.61 -14.55 23.66
C TYR A 955 -18.31 -14.03 24.91
N THR A 956 -18.44 -12.70 25.01
CA THR A 956 -19.16 -12.00 26.07
C THR A 956 -20.15 -11.03 25.42
N TRP A 957 -21.44 -11.20 25.68
CA TRP A 957 -22.51 -10.29 25.25
C TRP A 957 -23.07 -9.55 26.45
N THR A 958 -23.17 -8.22 26.37
CA THR A 958 -23.78 -7.40 27.44
C THR A 958 -25.07 -6.76 26.93
N VAL A 959 -26.20 -7.34 27.32
CA VAL A 959 -27.53 -6.93 26.84
C VAL A 959 -28.15 -5.89 27.79
N PRO A 960 -28.77 -4.82 27.29
CA PRO A 960 -29.44 -3.79 28.11
C PRO A 960 -30.79 -4.24 28.70
N ILE A 961 -30.92 -5.53 29.02
CA ILE A 961 -32.08 -6.13 29.69
C ILE A 961 -31.58 -6.67 31.03
N GLY A 962 -32.00 -6.08 32.14
CA GLY A 962 -31.67 -6.52 33.50
C GLY A 962 -32.93 -6.93 34.28
N THR A 963 -32.77 -7.18 35.58
CA THR A 963 -33.88 -7.62 36.44
C THR A 963 -34.95 -6.56 36.70
N SER A 964 -34.71 -5.30 36.29
CA SER A 964 -35.67 -4.20 36.39
C SER A 964 -36.13 -3.66 35.04
N THR A 965 -35.70 -4.28 33.94
CA THR A 965 -36.19 -3.96 32.60
C THR A 965 -37.53 -4.66 32.42
N ASN A 966 -38.60 -3.89 32.20
CA ASN A 966 -39.96 -4.41 31.98
C ASN A 966 -40.09 -5.09 30.62
#